data_AF-M6D2H2-F1
#
_entry.id   AF-M6D2H2-F1
#
_cell.length_a   1.000
_cell.length_b   1.000
_cell.length_c   1.000
_cell.angle_alpha   90.00
_cell.angle_beta   90.00
_cell.angle_gamma   90.00
#
_symmetry.space_group_name_H-M   'P 1'
#
loop_
_entity.id
_entity.type
_entity.pdbx_description
1 polymer ?
#
loop_
_entity_poly.entity_id
_entity_poly.type
_entity_poly.pdbx_seq_one_letter_code
_entity_poly.pdbx_strand_id
1 'polypeptide(L)'
;MEEIKSSEFVSANIAVLGGGPMGIYLSTYLSPKAKEIFLWYDDRKRAAKIEKERVASILEDSITLPENVHIRSELDFLRTGSWILVIAVPSRLMEGVLDELIKVLDKNSSHFIFTFTKGLLSSSTRRKTNCITYSEYLRKLSVTGEFKDIEYTAVNGPNILGELKRGHHSFYCLSSFGSKSVEIFETLFDGSRNHTKTYEDLVGLEVFGVMKNPIAIACGIASGIPECGSNFEGELISLGYSEIISLLETLGIPTRLVSEYGLADLIVSCTSRYSRNKAYGHRFVHKLISGEDQPNLIERIELFFNPAEFIQKEVSQSESHVEGAFSLASIIALAEEKNVEIPLYNTLFQILTRRVSPTELIRFVSKSTSDEVRHISKTATKRSGLGTASGKKFQEALSKNVLRHINGQPGMTDRIVKQSPLLVKSLEKRYKEAEEADDITDLLQIPKEIQLWNEVEKKFQEKGNKDLTRILDFYVSEIADDYKPFLRDTLIHLIAPARYILSGFKPGAGLPKIGGCVKEVKALASRYDILYTPTHRSHLDSIEVAFGLKWLGLPVPRYAADKKVMATPGLASVLKTLGAYMVDRKRNRNILYLECLTQYSTMMLEAGIPTLVYPEGTRSRTGGILPIKTGILSTSVEAYKHTGSEVIVVPIALSYENVPEDEEFCGTDNKVSFKDFFYKRTEVYMDLCEPIPVSRYIHEEDPTGLIGFEITQGWKKYRRILPNQLVARLLTGPEVAVNELRNLIKETILTTKGNYLTRDSDEILNRGLKTLKQRKIVSLEKENVKVLDRNLIQYYANMCIDEPF
;
A
#
# COMPACT_ATOMS: atom_id res chain seq x y z
N MET A 1 -25.97 -2.17 -8.91
CA MET A 1 -26.95 -1.11 -9.22
C MET A 1 -28.32 -1.67 -8.86
N GLU A 2 -28.75 -1.49 -7.61
CA GLU A 2 -30.14 -1.76 -7.22
C GLU A 2 -30.98 -0.52 -7.51
N GLU A 3 -32.19 -0.75 -8.00
CA GLU A 3 -33.15 0.24 -8.50
C GLU A 3 -33.40 1.37 -7.49
N ILE A 4 -32.96 2.57 -7.85
CA ILE A 4 -33.32 3.81 -7.16
C ILE A 4 -34.72 4.18 -7.64
N LYS A 5 -35.71 4.08 -6.76
CA LYS A 5 -37.07 4.60 -6.99
C LYS A 5 -36.98 6.08 -7.33
N SER A 6 -37.66 6.48 -8.40
CA SER A 6 -37.78 7.85 -8.89
C SER A 6 -38.48 8.74 -7.85
N SER A 7 -37.69 9.44 -7.06
CA SER A 7 -38.13 10.65 -6.37
C SER A 7 -38.27 11.80 -7.37
N GLU A 8 -39.15 12.74 -7.04
CA GLU A 8 -39.74 13.73 -7.94
C GLU A 8 -38.74 14.45 -8.87
N PHE A 9 -39.08 14.48 -10.15
CA PHE A 9 -38.29 15.12 -11.19
C PHE A 9 -38.23 16.64 -10.95
N VAL A 10 -37.03 17.21 -10.84
CA VAL A 10 -36.89 18.66 -10.71
C VAL A 10 -36.94 19.28 -12.10
N SER A 11 -37.90 20.17 -12.34
CA SER A 11 -38.13 20.82 -13.65
C SER A 11 -37.07 21.88 -14.02
N ALA A 12 -36.08 22.12 -13.16
CA ALA A 12 -35.04 23.13 -13.35
C ALA A 12 -33.78 22.56 -14.04
N ASN A 13 -33.06 23.41 -14.77
CA ASN A 13 -31.80 23.04 -15.41
C ASN A 13 -30.68 22.88 -14.36
N ILE A 14 -29.92 21.78 -14.42
CA ILE A 14 -28.82 21.51 -13.50
C ILE A 14 -27.47 21.64 -14.23
N ALA A 15 -26.55 22.38 -13.64
CA ALA A 15 -25.15 22.42 -14.07
C ALA A 15 -24.23 21.99 -12.93
N VAL A 16 -23.29 21.11 -13.23
CA VAL A 16 -22.23 20.70 -12.30
C VAL A 16 -20.93 21.33 -12.75
N LEU A 17 -20.34 22.20 -11.93
CA LEU A 17 -19.12 22.91 -12.26
C LEU A 17 -17.92 22.17 -11.66
N GLY A 18 -17.11 21.57 -12.52
CA GLY A 18 -15.85 20.90 -12.16
C GLY A 18 -15.83 19.43 -12.53
N GLY A 19 -15.30 19.10 -13.70
CA GLY A 19 -15.08 17.71 -14.15
C GLY A 19 -13.96 16.93 -13.43
N GLY A 20 -13.70 17.24 -12.15
CA GLY A 20 -12.91 16.38 -11.27
C GLY A 20 -13.73 15.18 -10.78
N PRO A 21 -13.12 14.24 -10.02
CA PRO A 21 -13.79 13.02 -9.56
C PRO A 21 -15.12 13.26 -8.83
N MET A 22 -15.21 14.31 -8.00
CA MET A 22 -16.44 14.64 -7.28
C MET A 22 -17.53 15.18 -8.24
N GLY A 23 -17.22 16.07 -9.18
CA GLY A 23 -18.22 16.59 -10.10
C GLY A 23 -18.70 15.54 -11.12
N ILE A 24 -17.81 14.64 -11.56
CA ILE A 24 -18.21 13.46 -12.36
C ILE A 24 -19.19 12.59 -11.58
N TYR A 25 -18.89 12.31 -10.30
CA TYR A 25 -19.82 11.56 -9.44
C TYR A 25 -21.16 12.28 -9.28
N LEU A 26 -21.16 13.57 -8.93
CA LEU A 26 -22.36 14.35 -8.68
C LEU A 26 -23.23 14.47 -9.94
N SER A 27 -22.63 14.71 -11.11
CA SER A 27 -23.37 14.74 -12.38
C SER A 27 -24.02 13.40 -12.72
N THR A 28 -23.36 12.29 -12.41
CA THR A 28 -23.92 10.95 -12.61
C THR A 28 -25.00 10.63 -11.58
N TYR A 29 -24.78 10.99 -10.31
CA TYR A 29 -25.73 10.77 -9.22
C TYR A 29 -27.04 11.55 -9.42
N LEU A 30 -26.95 12.78 -9.91
CA LEU A 30 -28.10 13.65 -10.16
C LEU A 30 -28.82 13.33 -11.47
N SER A 31 -28.20 12.55 -12.37
CA SER A 31 -28.74 12.29 -13.71
C SER A 31 -30.17 11.71 -13.72
N PRO A 32 -30.60 10.85 -12.78
CA PRO A 32 -31.98 10.37 -12.76
C PRO A 32 -33.01 11.42 -12.35
N LYS A 33 -32.57 12.54 -11.75
CA LYS A 33 -33.44 13.57 -11.15
C LYS A 33 -33.63 14.80 -12.04
N ALA A 34 -32.97 14.83 -13.19
CA ALA A 34 -32.99 15.95 -14.12
C ALA A 34 -33.14 15.49 -15.56
N LYS A 35 -33.75 16.36 -16.39
CA LYS A 35 -33.87 16.09 -17.83
C LYS A 35 -32.52 16.11 -18.51
N GLU A 36 -31.75 17.15 -18.23
CA GLU A 36 -30.43 17.41 -18.78
C GLU A 36 -29.51 17.91 -17.67
N ILE A 37 -28.26 17.46 -17.68
CA ILE A 37 -27.21 17.91 -16.77
C ILE A 37 -26.04 18.43 -17.59
N PHE A 38 -25.55 19.61 -17.26
CA PHE A 38 -24.40 20.20 -17.92
C PHE A 38 -23.17 20.12 -17.01
N LEU A 39 -22.21 19.26 -17.34
CA LEU A 39 -20.94 19.14 -16.62
C LEU A 39 -19.90 20.08 -17.24
N TRP A 40 -19.51 21.12 -16.51
CA TRP A 40 -18.47 22.04 -16.95
C TRP A 40 -17.06 21.51 -16.63
N TYR A 41 -16.18 21.58 -17.62
CA TYR A 41 -14.78 21.20 -17.50
C TYR A 41 -13.87 22.23 -18.19
N ASP A 42 -12.89 22.75 -17.44
CA ASP A 42 -11.99 23.83 -17.86
C ASP A 42 -11.08 23.41 -19.03
N ASP A 43 -10.58 22.18 -19.01
CA ASP A 43 -9.75 21.62 -20.08
C ASP A 43 -10.61 21.24 -21.31
N ARG A 44 -10.65 22.14 -22.30
CA ARG A 44 -11.35 21.95 -23.59
C ARG A 44 -11.02 20.63 -24.29
N LYS A 45 -9.75 20.21 -24.27
CA LYS A 45 -9.31 18.98 -24.97
C LYS A 45 -9.84 17.74 -24.25
N ARG A 46 -9.72 17.71 -22.93
CA ARG A 46 -10.27 16.59 -22.15
C ARG A 46 -11.80 16.59 -22.16
N ALA A 47 -12.45 17.75 -22.12
CA ALA A 47 -13.90 17.88 -22.22
C ALA A 47 -14.42 17.24 -23.51
N ALA A 48 -13.83 17.61 -24.65
CA ALA A 48 -14.20 17.04 -25.95
C ALA A 48 -13.93 15.53 -26.03
N LYS A 49 -12.85 15.05 -25.39
CA LYS A 49 -12.53 13.63 -25.31
C LYS A 49 -13.59 12.86 -24.52
N ILE A 50 -13.93 13.32 -23.31
CA ILE A 50 -14.90 12.66 -22.44
C ILE A 50 -16.31 12.73 -23.06
N GLU A 51 -16.67 13.84 -23.71
CA GLU A 51 -17.97 13.96 -24.41
C GLU A 51 -18.09 12.94 -25.54
N LYS A 52 -17.01 12.69 -26.28
CA LYS A 52 -16.98 11.72 -27.38
C LYS A 52 -16.95 10.28 -26.87
N GLU A 53 -16.11 9.99 -25.88
CA GLU A 53 -15.89 8.63 -25.38
C GLU A 53 -16.98 8.18 -24.40
N ARG A 54 -17.70 9.13 -23.79
CA ARG A 54 -18.70 8.88 -22.73
C ARG A 54 -18.14 8.11 -21.53
N VAL A 55 -16.82 8.12 -21.35
CA VAL A 55 -16.12 7.48 -20.24
C VAL A 55 -15.26 8.51 -19.52
N ALA A 56 -15.43 8.59 -18.20
CA ALA A 56 -14.69 9.50 -17.34
C ALA A 56 -13.96 8.72 -16.23
N SER A 57 -12.83 9.26 -15.76
CA SER A 57 -12.07 8.69 -14.64
C SER A 57 -12.60 9.22 -13.30
N ILE A 58 -12.78 8.32 -12.34
CA ILE A 58 -13.15 8.64 -10.96
C ILE A 58 -12.25 7.86 -9.99
N LEU A 59 -11.32 8.57 -9.35
CA LEU A 59 -10.27 7.96 -8.50
C LEU A 59 -9.47 6.90 -9.30
N GLU A 60 -9.48 5.65 -8.85
CA GLU A 60 -8.77 4.53 -9.47
C GLU A 60 -9.60 3.80 -10.53
N ASP A 61 -10.83 4.25 -10.77
CA ASP A 61 -11.79 3.56 -11.62
C ASP A 61 -12.23 4.40 -12.82
N SER A 62 -12.94 3.77 -13.76
CA SER A 62 -13.66 4.44 -14.85
C SER A 62 -15.18 4.35 -14.67
N ILE A 63 -15.90 5.34 -15.17
CA ILE A 63 -17.38 5.38 -15.16
C ILE A 63 -17.91 5.81 -16.54
N THR A 64 -18.94 5.12 -17.00
CA THR A 64 -19.70 5.51 -18.20
C THR A 64 -20.70 6.60 -17.83
N LEU A 65 -20.67 7.72 -18.54
CA LEU A 65 -21.54 8.86 -18.28
C LEU A 65 -22.95 8.63 -18.85
N PRO A 66 -24.02 8.87 -18.07
CA PRO A 66 -25.41 8.78 -18.54
C PRO A 66 -25.67 9.68 -19.74
N GLU A 67 -26.57 9.28 -20.65
CA GLU A 67 -26.81 10.00 -21.92
C GLU A 67 -27.21 11.47 -21.74
N ASN A 68 -27.94 11.78 -20.66
CA ASN A 68 -28.39 13.13 -20.33
C ASN A 68 -27.35 14.00 -19.60
N VAL A 69 -26.09 13.55 -19.51
CA VAL A 69 -24.97 14.35 -18.96
C VAL A 69 -24.15 14.91 -20.12
N HIS A 70 -24.26 16.21 -20.35
CA HIS A 70 -23.57 16.92 -21.42
C HIS A 70 -22.33 17.65 -20.92
N ILE A 71 -21.17 17.36 -21.52
CA ILE A 71 -19.93 18.04 -21.14
C ILE A 71 -19.77 19.33 -21.92
N ARG A 72 -19.49 20.42 -21.22
CA ARG A 72 -19.25 21.74 -21.80
C ARG A 72 -17.96 22.33 -21.24
N SER A 73 -17.30 23.17 -22.03
CA SER A 73 -16.09 23.90 -21.60
C SER A 73 -16.29 25.41 -21.53
N GLU A 74 -17.50 25.87 -21.90
CA GLU A 74 -17.90 27.28 -21.91
C GLU A 74 -19.20 27.40 -21.09
N LEU A 75 -19.37 28.53 -20.39
CA LEU A 75 -20.50 28.75 -19.48
C LEU A 75 -21.69 29.46 -20.14
N ASP A 76 -21.63 29.77 -21.43
CA ASP A 76 -22.65 30.56 -22.15
C ASP A 76 -24.07 29.96 -22.11
N PHE A 77 -24.20 28.66 -21.87
CA PHE A 77 -25.49 28.00 -21.71
C PHE A 77 -26.26 28.50 -20.46
N LEU A 78 -25.59 29.13 -19.49
CA LEU A 78 -26.18 29.68 -18.28
C LEU A 78 -26.91 31.03 -18.48
N ARG A 79 -26.87 31.61 -19.69
CA ARG A 79 -27.41 32.95 -20.00
C ARG A 79 -28.93 33.08 -19.94
N THR A 80 -29.65 31.97 -19.93
CA THR A 80 -31.11 31.97 -20.03
C THR A 80 -31.74 31.07 -18.99
N GLY A 81 -32.72 31.62 -18.25
CA GLY A 81 -33.57 30.85 -17.32
C GLY A 81 -32.92 30.57 -15.97
N SER A 82 -33.66 29.84 -15.13
CA SER A 82 -33.24 29.44 -13.78
C SER A 82 -32.29 28.25 -13.80
N TRP A 83 -31.30 28.25 -12.90
CA TRP A 83 -30.26 27.21 -12.82
C TRP A 83 -30.02 26.75 -11.40
N ILE A 84 -29.85 25.43 -11.25
CA ILE A 84 -29.28 24.80 -10.07
C ILE A 84 -27.80 24.50 -10.38
N LEU A 85 -26.90 25.13 -9.64
CA LEU A 85 -25.46 25.05 -9.86
C LEU A 85 -24.81 24.24 -8.74
N VAL A 86 -24.20 23.12 -9.07
CA VAL A 86 -23.43 22.29 -8.12
C VAL A 86 -21.95 22.53 -8.37
N ILE A 87 -21.27 23.20 -7.44
CA ILE A 87 -19.87 23.59 -7.58
C ILE A 87 -18.96 22.58 -6.87
N ALA A 88 -18.11 21.92 -7.63
CA ALA A 88 -17.12 20.94 -7.18
C ALA A 88 -15.75 21.16 -7.83
N VAL A 89 -15.39 22.43 -8.07
CA VAL A 89 -14.10 22.85 -8.62
C VAL A 89 -13.02 22.86 -7.53
N PRO A 90 -11.72 22.77 -7.87
CA PRO A 90 -10.64 23.01 -6.91
C PRO A 90 -10.72 24.42 -6.31
N SER A 91 -10.38 24.60 -5.03
CA SER A 91 -10.55 25.89 -4.34
C SER A 91 -9.87 27.08 -5.03
N ARG A 92 -8.71 26.84 -5.67
CA ARG A 92 -7.94 27.83 -6.44
C ARG A 92 -8.67 28.39 -7.67
N LEU A 93 -9.64 27.66 -8.23
CA LEU A 93 -10.42 28.10 -9.39
C LEU A 93 -11.72 28.80 -8.98
N MET A 94 -12.10 28.74 -7.71
CA MET A 94 -13.40 29.20 -7.22
C MET A 94 -13.63 30.69 -7.49
N GLU A 95 -12.62 31.55 -7.27
CA GLU A 95 -12.75 32.99 -7.48
C GLU A 95 -13.15 33.31 -8.92
N GLY A 96 -12.40 32.79 -9.90
CA GLY A 96 -12.66 33.00 -11.31
C GLY A 96 -14.01 32.42 -11.75
N VAL A 97 -14.40 31.26 -11.21
CA VAL A 97 -15.70 30.65 -11.50
C VAL A 97 -16.84 31.52 -10.98
N LEU A 98 -16.76 32.02 -9.74
CA LEU A 98 -17.79 32.90 -9.18
C LEU A 98 -17.89 34.23 -9.96
N ASP A 99 -16.75 34.80 -10.35
CA ASP A 99 -16.70 36.02 -11.17
C ASP A 99 -17.33 35.83 -12.55
N GLU A 100 -17.11 34.67 -13.17
CA GLU A 100 -17.67 34.35 -14.49
C GLU A 100 -19.17 34.04 -14.40
N LEU A 101 -19.61 33.28 -13.39
CA LEU A 101 -21.01 33.01 -13.13
C LEU A 101 -21.83 34.28 -13.02
N ILE A 102 -21.36 35.25 -12.24
CA ILE A 102 -22.05 36.53 -12.02
C ILE A 102 -22.17 37.36 -13.30
N LYS A 103 -21.28 37.18 -14.28
CA LYS A 103 -21.35 37.85 -15.59
C LYS A 103 -22.32 37.18 -16.55
N VAL A 104 -22.47 35.86 -16.45
CA VAL A 104 -23.17 35.05 -17.45
C VAL A 104 -24.60 34.73 -17.04
N LEU A 105 -24.89 34.56 -15.75
CA LEU A 105 -26.21 34.20 -15.24
C LEU A 105 -27.29 35.24 -15.57
N ASP A 106 -28.49 34.75 -15.86
CA ASP A 106 -29.67 35.58 -16.12
C ASP A 106 -30.14 36.30 -14.85
N LYS A 107 -29.86 37.59 -14.77
CA LYS A 107 -30.19 38.44 -13.62
C LYS A 107 -31.67 38.46 -13.22
N ASN A 108 -32.58 38.13 -14.15
CA ASN A 108 -34.03 38.16 -13.91
C ASN A 108 -34.60 36.82 -13.44
N SER A 109 -33.79 35.77 -13.43
CA SER A 109 -34.17 34.41 -13.03
C SER A 109 -33.68 34.08 -11.61
N SER A 110 -34.26 33.04 -11.01
CA SER A 110 -33.82 32.53 -9.70
C SER A 110 -32.71 31.50 -9.88
N HIS A 111 -31.63 31.61 -9.11
CA HIS A 111 -30.51 30.68 -9.16
C HIS A 111 -30.18 30.08 -7.78
N PHE A 112 -29.86 28.78 -7.75
CA PHE A 112 -29.55 28.05 -6.52
C PHE A 112 -28.16 27.44 -6.63
N ILE A 113 -27.26 27.75 -5.69
CA ILE A 113 -25.86 27.34 -5.74
C ILE A 113 -25.55 26.40 -4.58
N PHE A 114 -25.02 25.21 -4.88
CA PHE A 114 -24.59 24.21 -3.91
C PHE A 114 -23.07 24.00 -4.02
N THR A 115 -22.33 24.37 -2.97
CA THR A 115 -20.86 24.32 -3.01
C THR A 115 -20.31 23.17 -2.18
N PHE A 116 -19.67 22.22 -2.86
CA PHE A 116 -18.90 21.12 -2.25
C PHE A 116 -17.41 21.46 -2.07
N THR A 117 -16.96 22.55 -2.70
CA THR A 117 -15.58 23.05 -2.62
C THR A 117 -15.33 23.71 -1.26
N LYS A 118 -14.32 23.22 -0.54
CA LYS A 118 -13.92 23.72 0.78
C LYS A 118 -12.68 24.60 0.64
N GLY A 119 -12.81 25.92 0.77
CA GLY A 119 -11.71 26.87 0.63
C GLY A 119 -12.07 28.29 1.07
N LEU A 120 -11.07 29.18 1.08
CA LEU A 120 -11.21 30.60 1.41
C LEU A 120 -10.56 31.44 0.31
N LEU A 121 -11.08 32.64 0.08
CA LEU A 121 -10.48 33.61 -0.83
C LEU A 121 -9.39 34.39 -0.08
N SER A 122 -8.13 34.26 -0.53
CA SER A 122 -6.96 34.90 0.09
C SER A 122 -6.82 36.39 -0.29
N SER A 123 -6.31 37.18 0.64
CA SER A 123 -5.89 38.58 0.44
C SER A 123 -4.80 38.75 -0.61
N SER A 124 -3.91 37.76 -0.74
CA SER A 124 -2.78 37.76 -1.68
C SER A 124 -3.22 37.84 -3.16
N THR A 125 -4.30 37.14 -3.51
CA THR A 125 -4.91 37.20 -4.86
C THR A 125 -5.53 38.55 -5.16
N ARG A 126 -5.98 39.27 -4.13
CA ARG A 126 -6.83 40.47 -4.27
C ARG A 126 -6.15 41.80 -3.92
N ARG A 127 -4.89 41.79 -3.43
CA ARG A 127 -4.18 42.97 -2.90
C ARG A 127 -5.05 43.80 -1.91
N LYS A 128 -5.96 43.14 -1.21
CA LYS A 128 -6.93 43.74 -0.27
C LYS A 128 -6.80 43.04 1.06
N THR A 129 -7.02 43.78 2.14
CA THR A 129 -7.12 43.25 3.50
C THR A 129 -8.38 42.37 3.62
N ASN A 130 -8.27 41.25 4.35
CA ASN A 130 -9.32 40.30 4.75
C ASN A 130 -9.50 39.07 3.83
N CYS A 131 -9.15 37.89 4.36
CA CYS A 131 -9.67 36.61 3.88
C CYS A 131 -11.20 36.57 4.04
N ILE A 132 -11.91 36.10 3.02
CA ILE A 132 -13.38 36.03 3.02
C ILE A 132 -13.86 34.64 2.57
N THR A 133 -15.04 34.23 3.04
CA THR A 133 -15.65 32.97 2.60
C THR A 133 -16.32 33.12 1.22
N TYR A 134 -16.64 32.01 0.58
CA TYR A 134 -17.33 32.02 -0.71
C TYR A 134 -18.75 32.58 -0.59
N SER A 135 -19.45 32.27 0.50
CA SER A 135 -20.78 32.85 0.76
C SER A 135 -20.75 34.37 0.91
N GLU A 136 -19.79 34.92 1.65
CA GLU A 136 -19.62 36.37 1.79
C GLU A 136 -19.28 37.03 0.46
N TYR A 137 -18.42 36.39 -0.33
CA TYR A 137 -18.04 36.90 -1.64
C TYR A 137 -19.22 36.92 -2.61
N LEU A 138 -19.94 35.81 -2.70
CA LEU A 138 -21.11 35.70 -3.56
C LEU A 138 -22.21 36.67 -3.14
N ARG A 139 -22.44 36.87 -1.83
CA ARG A 139 -23.39 37.86 -1.33
C ARG A 139 -23.02 39.29 -1.73
N LYS A 140 -21.73 39.63 -1.74
CA LYS A 140 -21.26 40.95 -2.24
C LYS A 140 -21.50 41.06 -3.74
N LEU A 141 -21.14 40.03 -4.51
CA LEU A 141 -21.30 40.01 -5.95
C LEU A 141 -22.77 40.05 -6.40
N SER A 142 -23.66 39.36 -5.70
CA SER A 142 -25.09 39.33 -6.03
C SER A 142 -25.74 40.70 -5.90
N VAL A 143 -25.39 41.45 -4.85
CA VAL A 143 -25.85 42.83 -4.65
C VAL A 143 -25.33 43.74 -5.76
N THR A 144 -24.03 43.66 -6.09
CA THR A 144 -23.47 44.47 -7.19
C THR A 144 -23.96 44.08 -8.57
N GLY A 145 -24.37 42.82 -8.74
CA GLY A 145 -24.84 42.26 -10.01
C GLY A 145 -26.31 42.56 -10.31
N GLU A 146 -27.05 43.10 -9.34
CA GLU A 146 -28.49 43.36 -9.40
C GLU A 146 -29.33 42.09 -9.69
N PHE A 147 -28.95 40.97 -9.08
CA PHE A 147 -29.69 39.71 -9.23
C PHE A 147 -31.05 39.78 -8.51
N LYS A 148 -32.10 39.29 -9.17
CA LYS A 148 -33.44 39.16 -8.60
C LYS A 148 -33.47 38.20 -7.41
N ASP A 149 -32.89 37.02 -7.58
CA ASP A 149 -32.94 35.95 -6.59
C ASP A 149 -31.76 34.97 -6.80
N ILE A 150 -30.85 34.93 -5.83
CA ILE A 150 -29.74 33.98 -5.82
C ILE A 150 -29.57 33.47 -4.39
N GLU A 151 -29.64 32.16 -4.24
CA GLU A 151 -29.48 31.48 -2.96
C GLU A 151 -28.24 30.59 -3.03
N TYR A 152 -27.55 30.44 -1.90
CA TYR A 152 -26.30 29.70 -1.81
C TYR A 152 -26.31 28.82 -0.58
N THR A 153 -25.95 27.55 -0.77
CA THR A 153 -25.78 26.56 0.28
C THR A 153 -24.36 26.03 0.26
N ALA A 154 -23.64 26.15 1.37
CA ALA A 154 -22.40 25.42 1.60
C ALA A 154 -22.73 23.99 2.03
N VAL A 155 -22.05 23.00 1.44
CA VAL A 155 -22.28 21.58 1.67
C VAL A 155 -21.03 20.95 2.29
N ASN A 156 -21.09 20.70 3.60
CA ASN A 156 -20.03 20.04 4.37
C ASN A 156 -20.54 18.73 4.99
N GLY A 157 -19.73 18.10 5.84
CA GLY A 157 -20.08 16.85 6.52
C GLY A 157 -19.28 15.63 6.03
N PRO A 158 -19.39 14.49 6.72
CA PRO A 158 -18.69 13.26 6.35
C PRO A 158 -19.32 12.62 5.10
N ASN A 159 -18.71 12.91 3.96
CA ASN A 159 -19.16 12.51 2.63
C ASN A 159 -17.99 12.20 1.68
N ILE A 160 -17.07 11.33 2.12
CA ILE A 160 -15.88 10.98 1.33
C ILE A 160 -16.28 10.26 0.03
N LEU A 161 -15.75 10.73 -1.11
CA LEU A 161 -16.03 10.22 -2.45
C LEU A 161 -15.89 8.69 -2.59
N GLY A 162 -14.88 8.11 -1.94
CA GLY A 162 -14.66 6.66 -1.95
C GLY A 162 -15.83 5.86 -1.38
N GLU A 163 -16.50 6.39 -0.36
CA GLU A 163 -17.67 5.76 0.26
C GLU A 163 -18.96 6.09 -0.49
N LEU A 164 -19.11 7.33 -0.95
CA LEU A 164 -20.21 7.77 -1.82
C LEU A 164 -20.34 6.86 -3.05
N LYS A 165 -19.23 6.59 -3.74
CA LYS A 165 -19.21 5.70 -4.90
C LYS A 165 -19.69 4.27 -4.58
N ARG A 166 -19.41 3.78 -3.37
CA ARG A 166 -19.83 2.45 -2.92
C ARG A 166 -21.28 2.43 -2.42
N GLY A 167 -21.96 3.57 -2.45
CA GLY A 167 -23.31 3.74 -1.94
C GLY A 167 -23.39 3.54 -0.44
N HIS A 168 -22.35 3.90 0.32
CA HIS A 168 -22.39 3.87 1.78
C HIS A 168 -23.15 5.09 2.33
N HIS A 169 -23.51 5.06 3.61
CA HIS A 169 -24.20 6.19 4.26
C HIS A 169 -23.35 7.46 4.23
N SER A 170 -23.97 8.60 3.92
CA SER A 170 -23.33 9.91 3.89
C SER A 170 -24.19 10.94 4.61
N PHE A 171 -23.52 11.86 5.30
CA PHE A 171 -24.17 12.91 6.07
C PHE A 171 -23.75 14.27 5.53
N TYR A 172 -24.74 15.07 5.16
CA TYR A 172 -24.57 16.41 4.61
C TYR A 172 -25.02 17.45 5.63
N CYS A 173 -24.10 18.36 5.95
CA CYS A 173 -24.35 19.51 6.79
C CYS A 173 -24.47 20.73 5.88
N LEU A 174 -25.64 21.33 5.89
CA LEU A 174 -26.03 22.42 5.02
C LEU A 174 -26.12 23.70 5.84
N SER A 175 -25.60 24.78 5.29
CA SER A 175 -25.96 26.12 5.75
C SER A 175 -26.14 26.98 4.51
N SER A 176 -27.08 27.91 4.55
CA SER A 176 -27.51 28.64 3.38
C SER A 176 -27.84 30.09 3.69
N PHE A 177 -27.71 30.95 2.68
CA PHE A 177 -28.53 32.15 2.59
C PHE A 177 -29.62 31.94 1.54
N GLY A 178 -30.87 31.97 1.98
CA GLY A 178 -32.03 31.52 1.21
C GLY A 178 -32.57 30.19 1.71
N SER A 179 -33.89 30.06 1.81
CA SER A 179 -34.55 28.88 2.37
C SER A 179 -34.90 27.83 1.31
N LYS A 180 -35.16 28.23 0.07
CA LYS A 180 -35.57 27.32 -1.00
C LYS A 180 -34.43 26.42 -1.46
N SER A 181 -33.20 26.92 -1.42
CA SER A 181 -32.00 26.17 -1.78
C SER A 181 -31.83 24.92 -0.93
N VAL A 182 -32.17 24.98 0.36
CA VAL A 182 -32.10 23.83 1.29
C VAL A 182 -33.14 22.78 0.89
N GLU A 183 -34.39 23.19 0.67
CA GLU A 183 -35.47 22.27 0.23
C GLU A 183 -35.09 21.58 -1.09
N ILE A 184 -34.58 22.35 -2.07
CA ILE A 184 -34.12 21.81 -3.35
C ILE A 184 -32.97 20.82 -3.16
N PHE A 185 -32.01 21.12 -2.28
CA PHE A 185 -30.91 20.21 -1.99
C PHE A 185 -31.44 18.90 -1.40
N GLU A 186 -32.37 18.97 -0.44
CA GLU A 186 -32.95 17.78 0.19
C GLU A 186 -33.68 16.89 -0.83
N THR A 187 -34.42 17.47 -1.79
CA THR A 187 -35.02 16.72 -2.89
C THR A 187 -33.95 16.07 -3.80
N LEU A 188 -32.93 16.84 -4.19
CA LEU A 188 -31.88 16.35 -5.10
C LEU A 188 -30.95 15.31 -4.46
N PHE A 189 -30.79 15.32 -3.15
CA PHE A 189 -29.97 14.36 -2.43
C PHE A 189 -30.78 13.38 -1.59
N ASP A 190 -32.10 13.28 -1.84
CA ASP A 190 -32.93 12.29 -1.19
C ASP A 190 -32.47 10.85 -1.49
N GLY A 191 -32.66 9.97 -0.52
CA GLY A 191 -32.27 8.57 -0.61
C GLY A 191 -32.08 7.96 0.77
N SER A 192 -32.25 6.64 0.87
CA SER A 192 -32.18 5.91 2.16
C SER A 192 -30.81 5.96 2.84
N ARG A 193 -29.77 6.40 2.13
CA ARG A 193 -28.39 6.46 2.60
C ARG A 193 -27.83 7.87 2.73
N ASN A 194 -28.59 8.89 2.33
CA ASN A 194 -28.20 10.28 2.45
C ASN A 194 -28.98 10.94 3.59
N HIS A 195 -28.27 11.63 4.47
CA HIS A 195 -28.85 12.28 5.64
C HIS A 195 -28.49 13.76 5.64
N THR A 196 -29.48 14.65 5.62
CA THR A 196 -29.28 16.10 5.62
C THR A 196 -29.53 16.69 7.01
N LYS A 197 -28.74 17.71 7.36
CA LYS A 197 -28.93 18.55 8.54
C LYS A 197 -28.62 20.00 8.19
N THR A 198 -29.42 20.93 8.72
CA THR A 198 -29.29 22.36 8.42
C THR A 198 -28.76 23.13 9.64
N TYR A 199 -27.90 24.10 9.38
CA TYR A 199 -27.25 24.96 10.38
C TYR A 199 -27.36 26.43 10.00
N GLU A 200 -27.48 27.29 11.02
CA GLU A 200 -27.67 28.73 10.81
C GLU A 200 -26.38 29.45 10.42
N ASP A 201 -25.23 29.05 10.98
CA ASP A 201 -23.96 29.74 10.76
C ASP A 201 -23.20 29.23 9.52
N LEU A 202 -23.39 29.95 8.43
CA LEU A 202 -22.79 29.68 7.13
C LEU A 202 -21.27 29.90 7.12
N VAL A 203 -20.81 30.97 7.76
CA VAL A 203 -19.39 31.33 7.79
C VAL A 203 -18.62 30.31 8.63
N GLY A 204 -19.16 29.94 9.79
CA GLY A 204 -18.61 28.89 10.65
C GLY A 204 -18.51 27.54 9.96
N LEU A 205 -19.55 27.15 9.20
CA LEU A 205 -19.55 25.92 8.41
C LEU A 205 -18.41 25.92 7.40
N GLU A 206 -18.26 26.98 6.61
CA GLU A 206 -17.22 27.10 5.59
C GLU A 206 -15.82 27.08 6.22
N VAL A 207 -15.56 27.93 7.22
CA VAL A 207 -14.25 28.04 7.88
C VAL A 207 -13.83 26.71 8.50
N PHE A 208 -14.73 26.02 9.21
CA PHE A 208 -14.43 24.70 9.79
C PHE A 208 -14.06 23.69 8.70
N GLY A 209 -14.84 23.65 7.59
CA GLY A 209 -14.61 22.75 6.47
C GLY A 209 -13.25 22.93 5.79
N VAL A 210 -12.68 24.14 5.85
CA VAL A 210 -11.34 24.46 5.34
C VAL A 210 -10.25 23.99 6.30
N MET A 211 -10.42 24.27 7.61
CA MET A 211 -9.40 24.02 8.63
C MET A 211 -9.16 22.53 8.92
N LYS A 212 -10.18 21.68 8.76
CA LYS A 212 -10.01 20.23 8.99
C LYS A 212 -8.97 19.56 8.06
N ASN A 213 -8.80 20.08 6.84
CA ASN A 213 -8.05 19.40 5.78
C ASN A 213 -6.53 19.38 6.07
N PRO A 214 -5.88 20.48 6.52
CA PRO A 214 -4.52 20.43 7.01
C PRO A 214 -4.31 19.46 8.18
N ILE A 215 -5.23 19.38 9.14
CA ILE A 215 -5.14 18.42 10.25
C ILE A 215 -5.10 16.98 9.71
N ALA A 216 -5.92 16.66 8.71
CA ALA A 216 -5.87 15.36 8.05
C ALA A 216 -4.51 15.08 7.39
N ILE A 217 -3.82 16.10 6.84
CA ILE A 217 -2.43 15.95 6.35
C ILE A 217 -1.49 15.63 7.50
N ALA A 218 -1.59 16.34 8.63
CA ALA A 218 -0.79 16.09 9.81
C ALA A 218 -0.99 14.66 10.35
N CYS A 219 -2.24 14.16 10.42
CA CYS A 219 -2.54 12.77 10.76
C CYS A 219 -1.96 11.79 9.72
N GLY A 220 -1.96 12.15 8.44
CA GLY A 220 -1.28 11.40 7.39
C GLY A 220 0.22 11.28 7.63
N ILE A 221 0.89 12.40 7.95
CA ILE A 221 2.31 12.43 8.30
C ILE A 221 2.58 11.57 9.54
N ALA A 222 1.77 11.73 10.60
CA ALA A 222 1.87 10.93 11.80
C ALA A 222 1.74 9.42 11.49
N SER A 223 0.76 9.03 10.65
CA SER A 223 0.54 7.62 10.31
C SER A 223 1.70 6.94 9.54
N GLY A 224 2.59 7.73 8.94
CA GLY A 224 3.82 7.20 8.32
C GLY A 224 5.03 7.17 9.26
N ILE A 225 4.87 7.62 10.51
CA ILE A 225 5.88 7.50 11.56
C ILE A 225 5.49 6.32 12.46
N PRO A 226 6.30 5.24 12.53
CA PRO A 226 5.92 4.01 13.23
C PRO A 226 5.49 4.17 14.71
N GLU A 227 6.04 5.17 15.41
CA GLU A 227 5.75 5.46 16.83
C GLU A 227 4.39 6.12 17.04
N CYS A 228 3.80 6.67 15.98
CA CYS A 228 2.54 7.40 16.03
C CYS A 228 1.38 6.47 15.71
N GLY A 229 0.95 5.71 16.73
CA GLY A 229 -0.27 4.90 16.67
C GLY A 229 -1.56 5.71 16.87
N SER A 230 -2.70 5.02 16.94
CA SER A 230 -4.03 5.65 17.05
C SER A 230 -4.20 6.58 18.26
N ASN A 231 -3.49 6.33 19.37
CA ASN A 231 -3.50 7.23 20.53
C ASN A 231 -2.93 8.61 20.19
N PHE A 232 -1.81 8.64 19.48
CA PHE A 232 -1.17 9.88 19.04
C PHE A 232 -2.06 10.59 18.01
N GLU A 233 -2.64 9.83 17.08
CA GLU A 233 -3.59 10.38 16.09
C GLU A 233 -4.79 11.02 16.78
N GLY A 234 -5.35 10.39 17.82
CA GLY A 234 -6.44 10.94 18.62
C GLY A 234 -6.08 12.27 19.31
N GLU A 235 -4.91 12.34 19.95
CA GLU A 235 -4.45 13.59 20.59
C GLU A 235 -4.19 14.69 19.55
N LEU A 236 -3.60 14.34 18.40
CA LEU A 236 -3.38 15.27 17.30
C LEU A 236 -4.70 15.85 16.74
N ILE A 237 -5.73 15.00 16.59
CA ILE A 237 -7.08 15.45 16.20
C ILE A 237 -7.66 16.38 17.26
N SER A 238 -7.50 16.05 18.55
CA SER A 238 -7.97 16.87 19.67
C SER A 238 -7.33 18.27 19.67
N LEU A 239 -6.00 18.34 19.53
CA LEU A 239 -5.26 19.61 19.45
C LEU A 239 -5.68 20.44 18.22
N GLY A 240 -5.76 19.81 17.05
CA GLY A 240 -6.20 20.49 15.84
C GLY A 240 -7.63 21.01 15.95
N TYR A 241 -8.51 20.25 16.61
CA TYR A 241 -9.86 20.69 16.92
C TYR A 241 -9.88 21.90 17.86
N SER A 242 -9.07 21.91 18.92
CA SER A 242 -8.95 23.08 19.82
C SER A 242 -8.50 24.34 19.09
N GLU A 243 -7.56 24.25 18.15
CA GLU A 243 -7.13 25.40 17.34
C GLU A 243 -8.24 25.91 16.39
N ILE A 244 -9.08 25.02 15.86
CA ILE A 244 -10.26 25.42 15.09
C ILE A 244 -11.21 26.24 15.98
N ILE A 245 -11.53 25.72 17.17
CA ILE A 245 -12.43 26.39 18.12
C ILE A 245 -11.90 27.78 18.49
N SER A 246 -10.61 27.89 18.81
CA SER A 246 -9.99 29.18 19.17
C SER A 246 -10.09 30.22 18.04
N LEU A 247 -9.89 29.81 16.79
CA LEU A 247 -10.05 30.72 15.64
C LEU A 247 -11.51 31.14 15.47
N LEU A 248 -12.46 30.21 15.56
CA LEU A 248 -13.89 30.50 15.43
C LEU A 248 -14.38 31.46 16.53
N GLU A 249 -13.96 31.28 17.78
CA GLU A 249 -14.29 32.19 18.88
C GLU A 249 -13.77 33.60 18.62
N THR A 250 -12.55 33.71 18.10
CA THR A 250 -11.95 35.02 17.78
C THR A 250 -12.66 35.70 16.60
N LEU A 251 -13.23 34.92 15.68
CA LEU A 251 -14.08 35.42 14.59
C LEU A 251 -15.50 35.79 15.05
N GLY A 252 -15.84 35.56 16.33
CA GLY A 252 -17.19 35.82 16.87
C GLY A 252 -18.24 34.80 16.42
N ILE A 253 -17.80 33.63 15.95
CA ILE A 253 -18.67 32.57 15.41
C ILE A 253 -19.11 31.65 16.57
N PRO A 254 -20.42 31.41 16.78
CA PRO A 254 -20.91 30.51 17.82
C PRO A 254 -20.38 29.08 17.67
N THR A 255 -19.48 28.67 18.56
CA THR A 255 -18.74 27.41 18.41
C THR A 255 -19.56 26.16 18.69
N ARG A 256 -20.59 26.23 19.55
CA ARG A 256 -21.37 25.05 19.96
C ARG A 256 -22.01 24.31 18.78
N LEU A 257 -22.70 25.02 17.90
CA LEU A 257 -23.36 24.41 16.75
C LEU A 257 -22.32 23.88 15.75
N VAL A 258 -21.27 24.65 15.50
CA VAL A 258 -20.16 24.27 14.60
C VAL A 258 -19.42 23.02 15.08
N SER A 259 -19.24 22.92 16.39
CA SER A 259 -18.60 21.81 17.10
C SER A 259 -19.34 20.48 16.89
N GLU A 260 -20.67 20.51 16.96
CA GLU A 260 -21.51 19.31 16.92
C GLU A 260 -21.51 18.61 15.54
N TYR A 261 -21.22 19.34 14.44
CA TYR A 261 -21.16 18.76 13.09
C TYR A 261 -19.77 18.72 12.48
N GLY A 262 -18.95 19.75 12.73
CA GLY A 262 -17.62 19.84 12.17
C GLY A 262 -16.75 18.68 12.65
N LEU A 263 -16.90 18.29 13.91
CA LEU A 263 -16.15 17.21 14.52
C LEU A 263 -16.28 15.88 13.75
N ALA A 264 -17.47 15.54 13.25
CA ALA A 264 -17.66 14.31 12.48
C ALA A 264 -16.88 14.33 11.15
N ASP A 265 -16.95 15.44 10.40
CA ASP A 265 -16.20 15.59 9.15
C ASP A 265 -14.68 15.61 9.40
N LEU A 266 -14.24 16.23 10.50
CA LEU A 266 -12.83 16.21 10.94
C LEU A 266 -12.36 14.78 11.23
N ILE A 267 -13.07 14.05 12.10
CA ILE A 267 -12.72 12.67 12.48
C ILE A 267 -12.62 11.78 11.25
N VAL A 268 -13.63 11.81 10.37
CA VAL A 268 -13.65 10.99 9.15
C VAL A 268 -12.51 11.36 8.21
N SER A 269 -12.20 12.65 8.08
CA SER A 269 -11.09 13.11 7.24
C SER A 269 -9.72 12.71 7.77
N CYS A 270 -9.55 12.69 9.10
CA CYS A 270 -8.30 12.36 9.75
C CYS A 270 -8.08 10.86 9.86
N THR A 271 -9.13 10.06 10.05
CA THR A 271 -9.02 8.62 10.32
C THR A 271 -9.16 7.75 9.05
N SER A 272 -9.96 8.16 8.07
CA SER A 272 -10.26 7.34 6.88
C SER A 272 -9.09 7.20 5.92
N ARG A 273 -8.87 5.97 5.43
CA ARG A 273 -7.93 5.67 4.33
C ARG A 273 -8.32 6.29 2.99
N TYR A 274 -9.60 6.62 2.81
CA TYR A 274 -10.10 7.25 1.58
C TYR A 274 -9.92 8.78 1.57
N SER A 275 -9.39 9.36 2.66
CA SER A 275 -9.06 10.78 2.74
C SER A 275 -7.83 11.11 1.89
N ARG A 276 -8.01 11.95 0.86
CA ARG A 276 -6.91 12.41 0.00
C ARG A 276 -5.84 13.20 0.75
N ASN A 277 -6.25 13.98 1.77
CA ASN A 277 -5.33 14.75 2.61
C ASN A 277 -4.48 13.82 3.50
N LYS A 278 -5.11 12.83 4.16
CA LYS A 278 -4.39 11.81 4.95
C LYS A 278 -3.42 11.02 4.07
N ALA A 279 -3.90 10.54 2.93
CA ALA A 279 -3.08 9.80 1.98
C ALA A 279 -1.89 10.63 1.45
N TYR A 280 -2.09 11.93 1.23
CA TYR A 280 -0.99 12.84 0.86
C TYR A 280 0.05 12.95 1.97
N GLY A 281 -0.36 13.25 3.21
CA GLY A 281 0.56 13.34 4.34
C GLY A 281 1.37 12.06 4.55
N HIS A 282 0.72 10.91 4.37
CA HIS A 282 1.35 9.60 4.45
C HIS A 282 2.46 9.43 3.39
N ARG A 283 2.15 9.70 2.13
CA ARG A 283 3.13 9.63 1.04
C ARG A 283 4.25 10.65 1.22
N PHE A 284 3.91 11.83 1.68
CA PHE A 284 4.86 12.92 1.95
C PHE A 284 5.93 12.48 2.94
N VAL A 285 5.53 11.96 4.11
CA VAL A 285 6.49 11.56 5.14
C VAL A 285 7.34 10.36 4.69
N HIS A 286 6.76 9.43 3.93
CA HIS A 286 7.51 8.32 3.32
C HIS A 286 8.60 8.82 2.37
N LYS A 287 8.28 9.74 1.45
CA LYS A 287 9.26 10.38 0.54
C LYS A 287 10.38 11.13 1.28
N LEU A 288 10.05 11.72 2.42
CA LEU A 288 11.02 12.45 3.23
C LEU A 288 11.96 11.48 3.97
N ILE A 289 11.41 10.43 4.59
CA ILE A 289 12.17 9.40 5.31
C ILE A 289 13.03 8.57 4.33
N SER A 290 12.54 8.36 3.10
CA SER A 290 13.27 7.66 2.04
C SER A 290 14.51 8.41 1.55
N GLY A 291 14.60 9.73 1.77
CA GLY A 291 15.63 10.55 1.16
C GLY A 291 15.57 10.55 -0.37
N GLU A 292 14.41 10.24 -0.96
CA GLU A 292 14.09 10.50 -2.36
C GLU A 292 13.83 11.99 -2.58
N ASP A 293 13.33 12.68 -1.56
CA ASP A 293 13.00 14.08 -1.59
C ASP A 293 14.15 14.95 -1.04
N GLN A 294 15.11 15.24 -1.90
CA GLN A 294 16.16 16.25 -1.65
C GLN A 294 15.90 17.43 -2.58
N PRO A 295 15.48 18.60 -2.08
CA PRO A 295 15.21 19.74 -2.93
C PRO A 295 16.50 20.14 -3.66
N ASN A 296 16.40 20.26 -4.98
CA ASN A 296 17.49 20.73 -5.82
C ASN A 296 17.79 22.21 -5.53
N LEU A 297 18.88 22.77 -6.10
CA LEU A 297 19.29 24.15 -5.78
C LEU A 297 18.18 25.18 -6.07
N ILE A 298 17.40 24.98 -7.13
CA ILE A 298 16.31 25.88 -7.54
C ILE A 298 15.15 25.77 -6.54
N GLU A 299 14.78 24.55 -6.16
CA GLU A 299 13.74 24.29 -5.15
C GLU A 299 14.13 24.84 -3.77
N ARG A 300 15.42 24.80 -3.41
CA ARG A 300 15.92 25.42 -2.17
C ARG A 300 15.80 26.93 -2.18
N ILE A 301 16.06 27.56 -3.33
CA ILE A 301 15.87 29.00 -3.53
C ILE A 301 14.36 29.33 -3.45
N GLU A 302 13.52 28.55 -4.12
CA GLU A 302 12.05 28.72 -4.12
C GLU A 302 11.46 28.55 -2.72
N LEU A 303 11.90 27.55 -1.95
CA LEU A 303 11.54 27.37 -0.53
C LEU A 303 11.94 28.56 0.37
N PHE A 304 13.01 29.27 0.02
CA PHE A 304 13.47 30.44 0.76
C PHE A 304 12.62 31.67 0.46
N PHE A 305 12.34 31.95 -0.82
CA PHE A 305 11.62 33.15 -1.24
C PHE A 305 10.09 32.99 -1.19
N ASN A 306 9.55 31.88 -1.72
CA ASN A 306 8.11 31.65 -1.90
C ASN A 306 7.67 30.26 -1.40
N PRO A 307 7.71 30.00 -0.08
CA PRO A 307 7.40 28.68 0.50
C PRO A 307 5.97 28.19 0.20
N ALA A 308 5.00 29.11 0.12
CA ALA A 308 3.61 28.75 -0.20
C ALA A 308 3.46 28.28 -1.66
N GLU A 309 4.09 28.96 -2.62
CA GLU A 309 4.06 28.56 -4.04
C GLU A 309 4.74 27.21 -4.25
N PHE A 310 5.83 26.95 -3.51
CA PHE A 310 6.50 25.65 -3.55
C PHE A 310 5.56 24.50 -3.15
N ILE A 311 4.85 24.61 -2.02
CA ILE A 311 3.87 23.59 -1.60
C ILE A 311 2.82 23.39 -2.70
N GLN A 312 2.30 24.47 -3.27
CA GLN A 312 1.26 24.41 -4.30
C GLN A 312 1.75 23.68 -5.56
N LYS A 313 2.98 23.95 -6.00
CA LYS A 313 3.60 23.32 -7.16
C LYS A 313 3.85 21.83 -6.93
N GLU A 314 4.36 21.46 -5.77
CA GLU A 314 4.61 20.07 -5.40
C GLU A 314 3.31 19.26 -5.37
N VAL A 315 2.26 19.82 -4.75
CA VAL A 315 0.94 19.19 -4.70
C VAL A 315 0.32 19.08 -6.10
N SER A 316 0.51 20.09 -6.95
CA SER A 316 -0.01 20.09 -8.33
C SER A 316 0.68 19.04 -9.22
N GLN A 317 1.94 18.69 -8.92
CA GLN A 317 2.63 17.58 -9.57
C GLN A 317 2.16 16.21 -9.07
N SER A 318 1.52 16.15 -7.90
CA SER A 318 0.89 14.93 -7.42
C SER A 318 -0.43 14.68 -8.16
N GLU A 319 -0.71 13.43 -8.56
CA GLU A 319 -1.94 13.07 -9.28
C GLU A 319 -3.23 13.33 -8.47
N SER A 320 -3.11 13.66 -7.18
CA SER A 320 -4.23 13.90 -6.27
C SER A 320 -4.43 15.39 -6.00
N HIS A 321 -5.65 15.91 -6.18
CA HIS A 321 -6.00 17.24 -5.67
C HIS A 321 -6.10 17.22 -4.13
N VAL A 322 -5.18 17.91 -3.45
CA VAL A 322 -5.03 17.95 -1.99
C VAL A 322 -5.34 19.34 -1.46
N GLU A 323 -6.62 19.61 -1.17
CA GLU A 323 -7.10 20.94 -0.73
C GLU A 323 -6.42 21.44 0.55
N GLY A 324 -6.05 20.55 1.48
CA GLY A 324 -5.45 20.95 2.76
C GLY A 324 -4.11 21.64 2.62
N ALA A 325 -3.34 21.32 1.59
CA ALA A 325 -2.05 21.96 1.35
C ALA A 325 -2.22 23.37 0.77
N PHE A 326 -3.24 23.57 -0.08
CA PHE A 326 -3.60 24.89 -0.62
C PHE A 326 -4.19 25.80 0.45
N SER A 327 -5.06 25.27 1.31
CA SER A 327 -5.74 26.08 2.33
C SER A 327 -4.84 26.51 3.49
N LEU A 328 -3.73 25.79 3.72
CA LEU A 328 -2.83 26.05 4.85
C LEU A 328 -2.31 27.49 4.89
N ALA A 329 -1.86 28.03 3.74
CA ALA A 329 -1.36 29.40 3.67
C ALA A 329 -2.47 30.43 3.95
N SER A 330 -3.69 30.19 3.46
CA SER A 330 -4.84 31.06 3.70
C SER A 330 -5.28 31.04 5.17
N ILE A 331 -5.20 29.89 5.85
CA ILE A 331 -5.49 29.75 7.28
C ILE A 331 -4.45 30.52 8.10
N ILE A 332 -3.16 30.38 7.77
CA ILE A 332 -2.08 31.11 8.45
C ILE A 332 -2.25 32.62 8.31
N ALA A 333 -2.49 33.10 7.09
CA ALA A 333 -2.75 34.51 6.86
C ALA A 333 -3.98 35.04 7.63
N LEU A 334 -5.06 34.24 7.70
CA LEU A 334 -6.26 34.60 8.47
C LEU A 334 -5.97 34.68 9.97
N ALA A 335 -5.22 33.73 10.52
CA ALA A 335 -4.87 33.70 11.93
C ALA A 335 -3.93 34.85 12.31
N GLU A 336 -2.94 35.17 11.47
CA GLU A 336 -2.07 36.34 11.64
C GLU A 336 -2.88 37.65 11.64
N GLU A 337 -3.83 37.80 10.71
CA GLU A 337 -4.70 38.98 10.63
C GLU A 337 -5.55 39.15 11.90
N LYS A 338 -6.05 38.03 12.45
CA LYS A 338 -6.88 38.02 13.67
C LYS A 338 -6.08 37.92 14.97
N ASN A 339 -4.75 37.89 14.87
CA ASN A 339 -3.83 37.72 16.01
C ASN A 339 -4.16 36.48 16.87
N VAL A 340 -4.43 35.34 16.20
CA VAL A 340 -4.71 34.04 16.83
C VAL A 340 -3.52 33.11 16.65
N GLU A 341 -3.11 32.46 17.74
CA GLU A 341 -2.07 31.44 17.65
C GLU A 341 -2.65 30.11 17.13
N ILE A 342 -2.04 29.58 16.07
CA ILE A 342 -2.36 28.26 15.50
C ILE A 342 -1.09 27.39 15.33
N PRO A 343 -0.47 26.96 16.45
CA PRO A 343 0.83 26.30 16.44
C PRO A 343 0.91 25.01 15.60
N LEU A 344 -0.16 24.20 15.57
CA LEU A 344 -0.18 22.96 14.78
C LEU A 344 -0.09 23.26 13.28
N TYR A 345 -0.88 24.23 12.79
CA TYR A 345 -0.84 24.63 11.38
C TYR A 345 0.52 25.23 11.01
N ASN A 346 1.10 26.04 11.90
CA ASN A 346 2.44 26.60 11.71
C ASN A 346 3.52 25.49 11.65
N THR A 347 3.45 24.51 12.55
CA THR A 347 4.35 23.35 12.57
C THR A 347 4.22 22.55 11.28
N LEU A 348 2.97 22.26 10.86
CA LEU A 348 2.70 21.56 9.61
C LEU A 348 3.25 22.32 8.39
N PHE A 349 3.09 23.65 8.34
CA PHE A 349 3.64 24.47 7.26
C PHE A 349 5.17 24.41 7.22
N GLN A 350 5.83 24.43 8.38
CA GLN A 350 7.28 24.27 8.47
C GLN A 350 7.75 22.88 8.02
N ILE A 351 6.98 21.82 8.33
CA ILE A 351 7.26 20.45 7.86
C ILE A 351 7.12 20.37 6.34
N LEU A 352 6.02 20.87 5.79
CA LEU A 352 5.78 20.86 4.34
C LEU A 352 6.77 21.75 3.57
N THR A 353 7.39 22.74 4.21
CA THR A 353 8.48 23.54 3.62
C THR A 353 9.88 22.98 3.92
N ARG A 354 9.97 21.78 4.50
CA ARG A 354 11.23 21.13 4.94
C ARG A 354 12.10 22.00 5.85
N ARG A 355 11.53 22.99 6.53
CA ARG A 355 12.23 23.81 7.52
C ARG A 355 12.46 23.04 8.82
N VAL A 356 11.55 22.14 9.16
CA VAL A 356 11.64 21.26 10.32
C VAL A 356 11.35 19.81 9.95
N SER A 357 11.84 18.88 10.76
CA SER A 357 11.60 17.45 10.59
C SER A 357 10.15 17.07 10.94
N PRO A 358 9.56 16.05 10.31
CA PRO A 358 8.26 15.49 10.71
C PRO A 358 8.17 15.09 12.20
N THR A 359 9.30 14.78 12.83
CA THR A 359 9.38 14.52 14.28
C THR A 359 8.97 15.71 15.14
N GLU A 360 8.98 16.93 14.58
CA GLU A 360 8.51 18.11 15.30
C GLU A 360 7.02 18.02 15.61
N LEU A 361 6.24 17.33 14.77
CA LEU A 361 4.85 17.01 15.06
C LEU A 361 4.73 16.20 16.36
N ILE A 362 5.65 15.25 16.59
CA ILE A 362 5.67 14.44 17.82
C ILE A 362 5.99 15.31 19.01
N ARG A 363 7.03 16.16 18.91
CA ARG A 363 7.40 17.09 19.99
C ARG A 363 6.26 18.01 20.37
N PHE A 364 5.58 18.56 19.36
CA PHE A 364 4.44 19.44 19.53
C PHE A 364 3.30 18.75 20.29
N VAL A 365 2.85 17.59 19.80
CA VAL A 365 1.74 16.85 20.39
C VAL A 365 2.09 16.30 21.78
N SER A 366 3.31 15.77 21.96
CA SER A 366 3.74 15.17 23.22
C SER A 366 4.21 16.20 24.26
N LYS A 367 4.32 17.49 23.88
CA LYS A 367 4.92 18.56 24.69
C LYS A 367 6.32 18.21 25.25
N SER A 368 7.06 17.34 24.56
CA SER A 368 8.35 16.84 25.04
C SER A 368 9.48 17.78 24.63
N THR A 369 10.28 18.20 25.61
CA THR A 369 11.50 18.98 25.39
C THR A 369 12.75 18.11 25.24
N SER A 370 12.62 16.77 25.28
CA SER A 370 13.76 15.86 25.26
C SER A 370 14.36 15.66 23.87
N ASP A 371 15.69 15.60 23.80
CA ASP A 371 16.42 15.19 22.59
C ASP A 371 16.26 13.69 22.28
N GLU A 372 15.71 12.90 23.20
CA GLU A 372 15.36 11.48 22.95
C GLU A 372 14.35 11.32 21.80
N VAL A 373 13.50 12.33 21.55
CA VAL A 373 12.56 12.32 20.41
C VAL A 373 13.29 12.36 19.05
N ARG A 374 14.55 12.84 18.99
CA ARG A 374 15.40 12.72 17.79
C ARG A 374 15.84 11.27 17.55
N HIS A 375 15.86 10.45 18.59
CA HIS A 375 16.19 9.03 18.58
C HIS A 375 14.91 8.19 18.67
N ILE A 376 14.06 8.39 17.66
CA ILE A 376 12.91 7.55 17.31
C ILE A 376 13.25 6.06 17.44
N SER A 377 12.38 5.29 18.13
CA SER A 377 12.52 3.91 18.61
C SER A 377 13.94 3.36 18.63
N LYS A 378 14.45 3.13 19.84
CA LYS A 378 15.64 2.31 20.01
C LYS A 378 15.41 0.99 19.26
N THR A 379 16.32 0.65 18.34
CA THR A 379 16.49 -0.74 17.87
C THR A 379 16.31 -1.62 19.08
N ALA A 380 15.49 -2.67 19.00
CA ALA A 380 15.31 -3.62 20.09
C ALA A 380 16.69 -3.85 20.70
N THR A 381 16.90 -3.35 21.93
CA THR A 381 18.24 -3.36 22.50
C THR A 381 18.60 -4.81 22.55
N LYS A 382 19.58 -5.24 21.72
CA LYS A 382 20.01 -6.64 21.63
C LYS A 382 20.09 -7.15 23.05
N ARG A 383 19.11 -7.96 23.48
CA ARG A 383 19.00 -8.29 24.90
C ARG A 383 20.32 -8.92 25.28
N SER A 384 21.06 -8.23 26.16
CA SER A 384 22.37 -8.66 26.63
C SER A 384 22.19 -10.06 27.22
N GLY A 385 22.65 -11.08 26.49
CA GLY A 385 22.32 -12.49 26.73
C GLY A 385 22.25 -13.33 25.45
N LEU A 386 21.94 -12.72 24.29
CA LEU A 386 21.89 -13.38 22.99
C LEU A 386 23.25 -13.48 22.27
N GLY A 387 24.31 -13.80 23.02
CA GLY A 387 25.42 -14.58 22.44
C GLY A 387 24.98 -16.00 22.02
N THR A 388 23.75 -16.38 22.37
CA THR A 388 23.11 -17.70 22.21
C THR A 388 21.87 -17.64 21.31
N ALA A 389 21.94 -17.03 20.13
CA ALA A 389 20.86 -17.13 19.15
C ALA A 389 20.91 -18.47 18.37
N SER A 390 21.86 -19.35 18.68
CA SER A 390 22.04 -20.67 18.07
C SER A 390 22.63 -21.63 19.11
N GLY A 391 22.61 -22.93 18.82
CA GLY A 391 23.18 -23.97 19.68
C GLY A 391 22.26 -24.45 20.82
N LYS A 392 22.81 -25.26 21.73
CA LYS A 392 22.01 -26.03 22.73
C LYS A 392 21.20 -25.17 23.70
N LYS A 393 21.77 -24.09 24.23
CA LYS A 393 21.04 -23.19 25.15
C LYS A 393 19.84 -22.52 24.47
N PHE A 394 19.96 -22.19 23.19
CA PHE A 394 18.86 -21.66 22.40
C PHE A 394 17.77 -22.71 22.20
N GLN A 395 18.16 -23.94 21.86
CA GLN A 395 17.24 -25.07 21.73
C GLN A 395 16.47 -25.33 23.03
N GLU A 396 17.13 -25.33 24.17
CA GLU A 396 16.49 -25.48 25.49
C GLU A 396 15.49 -24.34 25.78
N ALA A 397 15.84 -23.10 25.45
CA ALA A 397 14.95 -21.95 25.61
C ALA A 397 13.73 -22.04 24.67
N LEU A 398 13.93 -22.47 23.42
CA LEU A 398 12.87 -22.68 22.45
C LEU A 398 11.92 -23.80 22.91
N SER A 399 12.45 -24.95 23.33
CA SER A 399 11.63 -26.04 23.89
C SER A 399 10.78 -25.55 25.08
N LYS A 400 11.38 -24.78 26.00
CA LYS A 400 10.65 -24.22 27.14
C LYS A 400 9.55 -23.25 26.72
N ASN A 401 9.81 -22.38 25.75
CA ASN A 401 8.83 -21.42 25.24
C ASN A 401 7.67 -22.13 24.52
N VAL A 402 7.95 -23.12 23.67
CA VAL A 402 6.92 -23.91 22.98
C VAL A 402 6.04 -24.64 23.98
N LEU A 403 6.60 -25.29 25.00
CA LEU A 403 5.80 -25.95 26.06
C LEU A 403 4.94 -24.95 26.83
N ARG A 404 5.50 -23.79 27.18
CA ARG A 404 4.75 -22.74 27.88
C ARG A 404 3.59 -22.23 27.02
N HIS A 405 3.82 -22.03 25.73
CA HIS A 405 2.80 -21.57 24.79
C HIS A 405 1.67 -22.60 24.65
N ILE A 406 2.02 -23.86 24.40
CA ILE A 406 1.06 -24.97 24.26
C ILE A 406 0.24 -25.16 25.53
N ASN A 407 0.89 -25.17 26.70
CA ASN A 407 0.19 -25.36 27.98
C ASN A 407 -0.65 -24.14 28.39
N GLY A 408 -0.31 -22.95 27.89
CA GLY A 408 -1.11 -21.73 28.09
C GLY A 408 -2.40 -21.71 27.29
N GLN A 409 -2.49 -22.48 26.19
CA GLN A 409 -3.69 -22.56 25.36
C GLN A 409 -4.62 -23.69 25.83
N PRO A 410 -5.88 -23.40 26.22
CA PRO A 410 -6.83 -24.41 26.65
C PRO A 410 -7.00 -25.53 25.61
N GLY A 411 -6.77 -26.77 26.05
CA GLY A 411 -6.96 -27.98 25.23
C GLY A 411 -6.00 -28.15 24.04
N MET A 412 -4.95 -27.32 23.90
CA MET A 412 -3.97 -27.49 22.81
C MET A 412 -3.13 -28.76 22.99
N THR A 413 -2.65 -29.03 24.20
CA THR A 413 -1.89 -30.25 24.52
C THR A 413 -2.70 -31.51 24.20
N ASP A 414 -3.99 -31.53 24.52
CA ASP A 414 -4.89 -32.66 24.21
C ASP A 414 -5.09 -32.84 22.70
N ARG A 415 -5.22 -31.74 21.95
CA ARG A 415 -5.34 -31.79 20.49
C ARG A 415 -4.08 -32.36 19.85
N ILE A 416 -2.90 -31.95 20.32
CA ILE A 416 -1.61 -32.45 19.83
C ILE A 416 -1.49 -33.96 20.07
N VAL A 417 -1.73 -34.40 21.31
CA VAL A 417 -1.61 -35.83 21.66
C VAL A 417 -2.61 -36.69 20.89
N LYS A 418 -3.87 -36.26 20.75
CA LYS A 418 -4.89 -36.98 19.96
C LYS A 418 -4.54 -37.11 18.47
N GLN A 419 -3.61 -36.29 17.96
CA GLN A 419 -3.15 -36.37 16.58
C GLN A 419 -2.16 -37.53 16.34
N SER A 420 -1.53 -38.07 17.40
CA SER A 420 -0.45 -39.05 17.28
C SER A 420 -0.76 -40.25 16.38
N PRO A 421 -1.92 -40.92 16.43
CA PRO A 421 -2.13 -42.16 15.66
C PRO A 421 -2.20 -41.88 14.16
N LEU A 422 -2.82 -40.75 13.79
CA LEU A 422 -2.90 -40.30 12.40
C LEU A 422 -1.54 -39.87 11.86
N LEU A 423 -0.72 -39.22 12.70
CA LEU A 423 0.64 -38.84 12.34
C LEU A 423 1.52 -40.07 12.12
N VAL A 424 1.47 -41.05 13.03
CA VAL A 424 2.23 -42.32 12.89
C VAL A 424 1.87 -43.02 11.59
N LYS A 425 0.58 -43.19 11.28
CA LYS A 425 0.14 -43.80 10.02
C LYS A 425 0.64 -43.02 8.78
N SER A 426 0.64 -41.69 8.86
CA SER A 426 1.16 -40.84 7.77
C SER A 426 2.68 -40.97 7.63
N LEU A 427 3.41 -41.11 8.72
CA LEU A 427 4.86 -41.28 8.74
C LEU A 427 5.28 -42.65 8.23
N GLU A 428 4.56 -43.72 8.59
CA GLU A 428 4.78 -45.07 8.06
C GLU A 428 4.60 -45.11 6.54
N LYS A 429 3.57 -44.45 6.01
CA LYS A 429 3.38 -44.31 4.57
C LYS A 429 4.57 -43.58 3.93
N ARG A 430 5.00 -42.46 4.52
CA ARG A 430 6.13 -41.68 4.03
C ARG A 430 7.45 -42.46 4.08
N TYR A 431 7.63 -43.31 5.08
CA TYR A 431 8.79 -44.18 5.19
C TYR A 431 8.87 -45.17 4.02
N LYS A 432 7.75 -45.80 3.65
CA LYS A 432 7.68 -46.68 2.47
C LYS A 432 7.99 -45.95 1.17
N GLU A 433 7.45 -44.75 0.99
CA GLU A 433 7.78 -43.89 -0.15
C GLU A 433 9.29 -43.52 -0.18
N ALA A 434 9.93 -43.38 0.98
CA ALA A 434 11.36 -43.11 1.08
C ALA A 434 12.23 -44.33 0.75
N GLU A 435 11.78 -45.55 1.06
CA GLU A 435 12.42 -46.80 0.62
C GLU A 435 12.41 -46.93 -0.91
N GLU A 436 11.30 -46.57 -1.54
CA GLU A 436 11.16 -46.57 -3.00
C GLU A 436 12.02 -45.48 -3.68
N ALA A 437 12.21 -44.34 -3.02
CA ALA A 437 12.92 -43.17 -3.56
C ALA A 437 14.40 -43.08 -3.15
N ASP A 438 14.91 -44.03 -2.36
CA ASP A 438 16.25 -44.03 -1.75
C ASP A 438 16.58 -42.73 -1.00
N ASP A 439 15.59 -42.17 -0.27
CA ASP A 439 15.77 -40.95 0.53
C ASP A 439 16.41 -41.29 1.88
N ILE A 440 17.75 -41.31 1.89
CA ILE A 440 18.58 -41.61 3.07
C ILE A 440 18.18 -40.77 4.30
N THR A 441 17.72 -39.53 4.12
CA THR A 441 17.40 -38.64 5.25
C THR A 441 16.10 -39.06 5.93
N ASP A 442 15.06 -39.34 5.14
CA ASP A 442 13.78 -39.83 5.64
C ASP A 442 13.93 -41.24 6.24
N LEU A 443 14.74 -42.11 5.63
CA LEU A 443 15.05 -43.45 6.14
C LEU A 443 15.68 -43.44 7.54
N LEU A 444 16.54 -42.45 7.84
CA LEU A 444 17.19 -42.33 9.15
C LEU A 444 16.30 -41.64 10.21
N GLN A 445 15.51 -40.63 9.81
CA GLN A 445 14.79 -39.78 10.76
C GLN A 445 13.39 -40.28 11.10
N ILE A 446 12.64 -40.81 10.13
CA ILE A 446 11.25 -41.19 10.33
C ILE A 446 11.08 -42.32 11.36
N PRO A 447 11.90 -43.39 11.40
CA PRO A 447 11.77 -44.43 12.41
C PRO A 447 11.84 -43.89 13.84
N LYS A 448 12.75 -42.92 14.07
CA LYS A 448 12.90 -42.25 15.35
C LYS A 448 11.68 -41.37 15.70
N GLU A 449 11.13 -40.66 14.71
CA GLU A 449 9.91 -39.86 14.89
C GLU A 449 8.70 -40.73 15.25
N ILE A 450 8.51 -41.86 14.56
CA ILE A 450 7.46 -42.85 14.85
C ILE A 450 7.61 -43.39 16.28
N GLN A 451 8.82 -43.78 16.67
CA GLN A 451 9.10 -44.27 18.02
C GLN A 451 8.68 -43.25 19.08
N LEU A 452 9.05 -41.98 18.90
CA LEU A 452 8.73 -40.91 19.86
C LEU A 452 7.22 -40.65 19.96
N TRP A 453 6.49 -40.66 18.85
CA TRP A 453 5.03 -40.51 18.87
C TRP A 453 4.33 -41.71 19.54
N ASN A 454 4.80 -42.94 19.29
CA ASN A 454 4.28 -44.14 19.96
C ASN A 454 4.52 -44.09 21.48
N GLU A 455 5.66 -43.56 21.93
CA GLU A 455 5.93 -43.35 23.36
C GLU A 455 4.95 -42.34 23.99
N VAL A 456 4.66 -41.23 23.30
CA VAL A 456 3.69 -40.22 23.76
C VAL A 456 2.29 -40.84 23.88
N GLU A 457 1.87 -41.57 22.84
CA GLU A 457 0.56 -42.24 22.82
C GLU A 457 0.40 -43.24 23.96
N LYS A 458 1.41 -44.10 24.15
CA LYS A 458 1.41 -45.11 25.21
C LYS A 458 1.33 -44.47 26.60
N LYS A 459 2.15 -43.45 26.88
CA LYS A 459 2.13 -42.73 28.17
C LYS A 459 0.80 -42.01 28.42
N PHE A 460 0.18 -41.50 27.37
CA PHE A 460 -1.13 -40.86 27.46
C PHE A 460 -2.23 -41.88 27.80
N GLN A 461 -2.25 -43.03 27.13
CA GLN A 461 -3.23 -44.09 27.38
C GLN A 461 -3.06 -44.76 28.75
N GLU A 462 -1.83 -44.98 29.21
CA GLU A 462 -1.55 -45.69 30.47
C GLU A 462 -1.66 -44.79 31.72
N LYS A 463 -1.24 -43.51 31.62
CA LYS A 463 -1.04 -42.62 32.78
C LYS A 463 -1.69 -41.25 32.65
N GLY A 464 -2.40 -40.97 31.55
CA GLY A 464 -2.90 -39.62 31.24
C GLY A 464 -1.77 -38.59 31.07
N ASN A 465 -0.52 -39.04 30.94
CA ASN A 465 0.65 -38.18 30.90
C ASN A 465 0.77 -37.55 29.50
N LYS A 466 0.81 -36.22 29.45
CA LYS A 466 0.89 -35.40 28.23
C LYS A 466 2.30 -34.85 27.97
N ASP A 467 3.32 -35.58 28.41
CA ASP A 467 4.73 -35.19 28.23
C ASP A 467 5.14 -35.23 26.75
N LEU A 468 5.32 -34.04 26.18
CA LEU A 468 5.76 -33.83 24.79
C LEU A 468 7.27 -33.56 24.68
N THR A 469 8.02 -33.56 25.78
CA THR A 469 9.38 -33.00 25.82
C THR A 469 10.33 -33.68 24.83
N ARG A 470 10.34 -35.02 24.74
CA ARG A 470 11.27 -35.75 23.85
C ARG A 470 10.98 -35.53 22.36
N ILE A 471 9.71 -35.52 21.96
CA ILE A 471 9.32 -35.26 20.56
C ILE A 471 9.52 -33.78 20.20
N LEU A 472 9.32 -32.89 21.17
CA LEU A 472 9.62 -31.47 21.03
C LEU A 472 11.12 -31.23 20.80
N ASP A 473 11.98 -31.79 21.65
CA ASP A 473 13.44 -31.64 21.51
C ASP A 473 13.94 -32.21 20.18
N PHE A 474 13.30 -33.28 19.68
CA PHE A 474 13.56 -33.79 18.33
C PHE A 474 13.28 -32.71 17.27
N TYR A 475 12.08 -32.10 17.25
CA TYR A 475 11.76 -31.05 16.28
C TYR A 475 12.60 -29.77 16.45
N VAL A 476 12.86 -29.35 17.68
CA VAL A 476 13.68 -28.18 17.98
C VAL A 476 15.11 -28.38 17.49
N SER A 477 15.71 -29.54 17.72
CA SER A 477 17.05 -29.87 17.22
C SER A 477 17.13 -29.92 15.70
N GLU A 478 16.01 -30.29 15.06
CA GLU A 478 15.90 -30.38 13.61
C GLU A 478 15.82 -28.98 12.97
N ILE A 479 14.95 -28.12 13.53
CA ILE A 479 14.69 -26.75 13.05
C ILE A 479 15.87 -25.85 13.36
N ALA A 480 16.31 -25.79 14.62
CA ALA A 480 17.29 -24.80 15.07
C ALA A 480 18.61 -24.90 14.30
N ASP A 481 19.11 -23.74 13.88
CA ASP A 481 20.38 -23.60 13.17
C ASP A 481 21.59 -23.62 14.12
N ASP A 482 22.78 -23.71 13.51
CA ASP A 482 24.08 -23.59 14.17
C ASP A 482 24.81 -22.35 13.63
N TYR A 483 24.15 -21.19 13.69
CA TYR A 483 24.66 -19.92 13.16
C TYR A 483 26.01 -19.53 13.78
N LYS A 484 27.02 -19.27 12.92
CA LYS A 484 28.35 -18.79 13.33
C LYS A 484 28.69 -17.49 12.58
N PRO A 485 28.69 -16.32 13.24
CA PRO A 485 28.85 -15.02 12.58
C PRO A 485 30.13 -14.90 11.75
N PHE A 486 31.27 -15.33 12.30
CA PHE A 486 32.58 -15.21 11.65
C PHE A 486 32.68 -16.01 10.34
N LEU A 487 32.22 -17.27 10.37
CA LEU A 487 32.21 -18.14 9.19
C LEU A 487 31.23 -17.62 8.14
N ARG A 488 30.09 -17.07 8.55
CA ARG A 488 29.14 -16.44 7.63
C ARG A 488 29.74 -15.28 6.88
N ASP A 489 30.34 -14.32 7.58
CA ASP A 489 30.95 -13.17 6.92
C ASP A 489 32.06 -13.63 5.97
N THR A 490 32.92 -14.55 6.40
CA THR A 490 33.99 -15.11 5.54
C THR A 490 33.42 -15.77 4.28
N LEU A 491 32.43 -16.65 4.42
CA LEU A 491 31.82 -17.36 3.29
C LEU A 491 31.09 -16.43 2.32
N ILE A 492 30.34 -15.44 2.81
CA ILE A 492 29.63 -14.50 1.94
C ILE A 492 30.61 -13.67 1.10
N HIS A 493 31.78 -13.31 1.65
CA HIS A 493 32.81 -12.59 0.88
C HIS A 493 33.47 -13.47 -0.18
N LEU A 494 33.48 -14.81 0.02
CA LEU A 494 33.98 -15.77 -0.96
C LEU A 494 32.95 -16.11 -2.06
N ILE A 495 31.67 -15.83 -1.86
CA ILE A 495 30.61 -16.07 -2.86
C ILE A 495 30.87 -15.25 -4.14
N ALA A 496 31.24 -13.97 -4.02
CA ALA A 496 31.47 -13.11 -5.19
C ALA A 496 32.67 -13.57 -6.06
N PRO A 497 33.87 -13.83 -5.48
CA PRO A 497 34.99 -14.42 -6.22
C PRO A 497 34.67 -15.81 -6.80
N ALA A 498 34.00 -16.68 -6.04
CA ALA A 498 33.64 -18.01 -6.51
C ALA A 498 32.66 -17.96 -7.69
N ARG A 499 31.65 -17.07 -7.64
CA ARG A 499 30.72 -16.83 -8.75
C ARG A 499 31.45 -16.33 -10.00
N TYR A 500 32.41 -15.41 -9.83
CA TYR A 500 33.18 -14.88 -10.94
C TYR A 500 34.06 -15.94 -11.62
N ILE A 501 34.73 -16.79 -10.82
CA ILE A 501 35.60 -17.86 -11.31
C ILE A 501 34.80 -18.96 -12.01
N LEU A 502 33.65 -19.36 -11.46
CA LEU A 502 32.85 -20.47 -11.99
C LEU A 502 32.03 -20.10 -13.23
N SER A 503 31.57 -18.85 -13.33
CA SER A 503 30.62 -18.44 -14.37
C SER A 503 31.25 -17.71 -15.57
N GLY A 504 32.53 -17.30 -15.47
CA GLY A 504 33.33 -16.72 -16.55
C GLY A 504 32.64 -15.62 -17.34
N PHE A 505 32.64 -14.37 -16.84
CA PHE A 505 32.11 -13.15 -17.51
C PHE A 505 30.69 -13.22 -18.15
N LYS A 506 29.93 -14.30 -17.98
CA LYS A 506 28.58 -14.46 -18.57
C LYS A 506 27.55 -13.58 -17.84
N PRO A 507 26.48 -13.12 -18.54
CA PRO A 507 25.34 -12.44 -17.91
C PRO A 507 24.75 -13.31 -16.78
N GLY A 508 24.53 -12.74 -15.59
CA GLY A 508 24.06 -13.48 -14.40
C GLY A 508 25.16 -13.96 -13.44
N ALA A 509 26.44 -13.76 -13.77
CA ALA A 509 27.57 -14.01 -12.86
C ALA A 509 27.74 -12.94 -11.77
N GLY A 510 27.18 -11.75 -11.99
CA GLY A 510 27.31 -10.58 -11.12
C GLY A 510 26.31 -10.52 -9.96
N LEU A 511 26.25 -9.37 -9.32
CA LEU A 511 25.24 -9.04 -8.30
C LEU A 511 23.84 -9.02 -8.92
N PRO A 512 22.78 -9.37 -8.15
CA PRO A 512 21.42 -9.09 -8.57
C PRO A 512 21.28 -7.60 -8.85
N LYS A 513 20.50 -7.24 -9.87
CA LYS A 513 20.16 -5.84 -10.16
C LYS A 513 19.10 -5.41 -9.16
N ILE A 514 19.51 -4.57 -8.21
CA ILE A 514 18.65 -4.15 -7.09
C ILE A 514 17.93 -2.85 -7.44
N GLY A 515 16.63 -2.78 -7.16
CA GLY A 515 15.82 -1.56 -7.28
C GLY A 515 14.75 -1.45 -6.19
N GLY A 516 13.76 -0.59 -6.42
CA GLY A 516 12.68 -0.30 -5.48
C GLY A 516 13.11 0.63 -4.32
N CYS A 517 12.44 0.48 -3.17
CA CYS A 517 12.52 1.32 -1.96
C CYS A 517 13.82 1.13 -1.14
N VAL A 518 14.98 1.06 -1.80
CA VAL A 518 16.26 0.70 -1.16
C VAL A 518 16.65 1.65 -0.03
N LYS A 519 16.48 2.96 -0.23
CA LYS A 519 16.86 3.97 0.77
C LYS A 519 15.95 3.92 2.00
N GLU A 520 14.65 3.76 1.81
CA GLU A 520 13.65 3.59 2.88
C GLU A 520 13.99 2.39 3.75
N VAL A 521 14.18 1.24 3.11
CA VAL A 521 14.49 0.00 3.83
C VAL A 521 15.79 0.15 4.60
N LYS A 522 16.82 0.83 4.09
CA LYS A 522 18.04 1.13 4.84
C LYS A 522 17.81 2.03 6.04
N ALA A 523 17.04 3.10 5.89
CA ALA A 523 16.72 4.01 6.98
C ALA A 523 15.99 3.27 8.11
N LEU A 524 14.97 2.47 7.77
CA LEU A 524 14.19 1.70 8.72
C LEU A 524 14.98 0.54 9.33
N ALA A 525 15.80 -0.16 8.54
CA ALA A 525 16.65 -1.27 8.99
C ALA A 525 17.67 -0.88 10.05
N SER A 526 18.04 0.41 10.12
CA SER A 526 18.93 0.92 11.15
C SER A 526 18.25 1.07 12.52
N ARG A 527 16.91 1.07 12.56
CA ARG A 527 16.10 1.41 13.74
C ARG A 527 15.15 0.30 14.19
N TYR A 528 14.70 -0.56 13.27
CA TYR A 528 13.63 -1.52 13.54
C TYR A 528 13.99 -2.95 13.14
N ASP A 529 13.23 -3.90 13.67
CA ASP A 529 13.39 -5.31 13.33
C ASP A 529 12.78 -5.60 11.96
N ILE A 530 13.36 -6.52 11.18
CA ILE A 530 12.97 -6.74 9.78
C ILE A 530 12.53 -8.17 9.53
N LEU A 531 11.35 -8.30 8.91
CA LEU A 531 10.88 -9.54 8.32
C LEU A 531 10.86 -9.40 6.79
N TYR A 532 11.79 -10.07 6.10
CA TYR A 532 11.81 -10.08 4.64
C TYR A 532 10.83 -11.11 4.08
N THR A 533 10.02 -10.69 3.10
CA THR A 533 9.01 -11.52 2.44
C THR A 533 9.20 -11.52 0.92
N PRO A 534 10.17 -12.29 0.39
CA PRO A 534 10.35 -12.45 -1.05
C PRO A 534 9.28 -13.32 -1.71
N THR A 535 9.01 -13.06 -2.99
CA THR A 535 8.36 -14.03 -3.90
C THR A 535 9.23 -15.28 -4.04
N HIS A 536 8.63 -16.46 -4.17
CA HIS A 536 9.36 -17.72 -4.24
C HIS A 536 9.23 -18.41 -5.60
N ARG A 537 10.31 -18.49 -6.36
CA ARG A 537 10.37 -19.18 -7.67
C ARG A 537 11.49 -20.23 -7.76
N SER A 538 12.68 -19.95 -7.21
CA SER A 538 13.86 -20.82 -7.33
C SER A 538 14.36 -21.31 -5.96
N HIS A 539 15.07 -22.43 -5.96
CA HIS A 539 15.88 -22.86 -4.82
C HIS A 539 17.00 -21.85 -4.47
N LEU A 540 17.42 -21.01 -5.42
CA LEU A 540 18.47 -20.01 -5.21
C LEU A 540 17.97 -18.69 -4.62
N ASP A 541 16.65 -18.49 -4.49
CA ASP A 541 16.06 -17.23 -4.04
C ASP A 541 16.70 -16.72 -2.73
N SER A 542 16.83 -17.60 -1.72
CA SER A 542 17.37 -17.22 -0.41
C SER A 542 18.82 -16.75 -0.50
N ILE A 543 19.60 -17.34 -1.42
CA ILE A 543 21.00 -16.99 -1.64
C ILE A 543 21.08 -15.63 -2.35
N GLU A 544 20.23 -15.38 -3.35
CA GLU A 544 20.21 -14.10 -4.07
C GLU A 544 19.76 -12.94 -3.19
N VAL A 545 18.72 -13.16 -2.39
CA VAL A 545 18.26 -12.17 -1.43
C VAL A 545 19.34 -11.90 -0.39
N ALA A 546 19.92 -12.94 0.23
CA ALA A 546 20.97 -12.75 1.23
C ALA A 546 22.19 -12.02 0.67
N PHE A 547 22.62 -12.35 -0.55
CA PHE A 547 23.75 -11.72 -1.21
C PHE A 547 23.46 -10.27 -1.60
N GLY A 548 22.28 -9.99 -2.16
CA GLY A 548 21.83 -8.64 -2.50
C GLY A 548 21.72 -7.74 -1.27
N LEU A 549 21.11 -8.23 -0.19
CA LEU A 549 20.98 -7.49 1.08
C LEU A 549 22.36 -7.16 1.68
N LYS A 550 23.31 -8.12 1.70
CA LYS A 550 24.67 -7.85 2.20
C LYS A 550 25.34 -6.73 1.43
N TRP A 551 25.23 -6.73 0.09
CA TRP A 551 25.83 -5.70 -0.76
C TRP A 551 25.24 -4.31 -0.52
N LEU A 552 23.94 -4.24 -0.19
CA LEU A 552 23.31 -3.00 0.22
C LEU A 552 23.75 -2.52 1.62
N GLY A 553 24.48 -3.33 2.39
CA GLY A 553 24.74 -3.05 3.80
C GLY A 553 23.52 -3.26 4.69
N LEU A 554 22.50 -3.97 4.19
CA LEU A 554 21.33 -4.36 4.96
C LEU A 554 21.62 -5.63 5.79
N PRO A 555 20.93 -5.82 6.92
CA PRO A 555 21.19 -6.94 7.79
C PRO A 555 20.70 -8.24 7.12
N VAL A 556 21.60 -9.21 7.02
CA VAL A 556 21.34 -10.46 6.28
C VAL A 556 20.51 -11.41 7.14
N PRO A 557 19.38 -11.93 6.64
CA PRO A 557 18.44 -12.67 7.46
C PRO A 557 18.83 -14.13 7.72
N ARG A 558 18.23 -14.71 8.76
CA ARG A 558 18.06 -16.17 8.84
C ARG A 558 16.93 -16.60 7.93
N TYR A 559 17.04 -17.76 7.31
CA TYR A 559 16.09 -18.17 6.28
C TYR A 559 15.71 -19.64 6.38
N ALA A 560 14.47 -19.95 6.01
CA ALA A 560 14.00 -21.32 5.86
C ALA A 560 14.65 -21.98 4.64
N ALA A 561 15.16 -23.20 4.81
CA ALA A 561 15.60 -24.06 3.71
C ALA A 561 14.85 -25.40 3.73
N ASP A 562 14.49 -25.89 2.54
CA ASP A 562 13.78 -27.15 2.37
C ASP A 562 14.63 -28.34 2.81
N LYS A 563 13.98 -29.34 3.44
CA LYS A 563 14.62 -30.58 3.89
C LYS A 563 15.46 -31.25 2.79
N LYS A 564 15.00 -31.28 1.53
CA LYS A 564 15.76 -31.90 0.43
C LYS A 564 17.09 -31.21 0.13
N VAL A 565 17.12 -29.89 0.26
CA VAL A 565 18.38 -29.12 0.10
C VAL A 565 19.33 -29.42 1.26
N MET A 566 18.78 -29.51 2.48
CA MET A 566 19.52 -29.88 3.69
C MET A 566 19.94 -31.37 3.74
N ALA A 567 19.38 -32.23 2.89
CA ALA A 567 19.78 -33.63 2.77
C ALA A 567 21.07 -33.83 1.96
N THR A 568 21.54 -32.79 1.26
CA THR A 568 22.74 -32.89 0.40
C THR A 568 24.01 -32.97 1.26
N PRO A 569 24.86 -34.01 1.11
CA PRO A 569 26.06 -34.20 1.93
C PRO A 569 27.01 -32.99 1.89
N GLY A 570 27.49 -32.57 3.06
CA GLY A 570 28.39 -31.42 3.23
C GLY A 570 27.71 -30.04 3.12
N LEU A 571 26.70 -29.89 2.26
CA LEU A 571 26.00 -28.63 2.03
C LEU A 571 25.17 -28.18 3.25
N ALA A 572 24.55 -29.13 3.96
CA ALA A 572 23.72 -28.86 5.13
C ALA A 572 24.47 -28.10 6.25
N SER A 573 25.71 -28.53 6.54
CA SER A 573 26.54 -27.92 7.58
C SER A 573 26.90 -26.48 7.23
N VAL A 574 27.19 -26.21 5.96
CA VAL A 574 27.47 -24.87 5.44
C VAL A 574 26.21 -23.99 5.56
N LEU A 575 25.06 -24.45 5.06
CA LEU A 575 23.81 -23.69 5.10
C LEU A 575 23.37 -23.37 6.54
N LYS A 576 23.43 -24.34 7.46
CA LYS A 576 23.14 -24.11 8.89
C LYS A 576 24.07 -23.07 9.51
N THR A 577 25.36 -23.09 9.16
CA THR A 577 26.34 -22.08 9.61
C THR A 577 26.00 -20.67 9.10
N LEU A 578 25.43 -20.58 7.88
CA LEU A 578 24.99 -19.32 7.27
C LEU A 578 23.65 -18.79 7.83
N GLY A 579 22.98 -19.53 8.71
CA GLY A 579 21.71 -19.17 9.33
C GLY A 579 20.48 -19.76 8.63
N ALA A 580 20.65 -20.85 7.86
CA ALA A 580 19.53 -21.61 7.32
C ALA A 580 18.95 -22.56 8.38
N TYR A 581 17.67 -22.42 8.69
CA TYR A 581 16.94 -23.38 9.53
C TYR A 581 16.10 -24.31 8.65
N MET A 582 15.94 -25.56 9.07
CA MET A 582 15.31 -26.57 8.22
C MET A 582 13.80 -26.53 8.33
N VAL A 583 13.12 -26.60 7.18
CA VAL A 583 11.66 -26.68 7.08
C VAL A 583 11.23 -27.89 6.27
N ASP A 584 10.40 -28.74 6.88
CA ASP A 584 9.78 -29.89 6.24
C ASP A 584 8.33 -29.57 5.86
N ARG A 585 8.12 -29.27 4.57
CA ARG A 585 6.82 -28.91 4.02
C ARG A 585 5.79 -30.06 4.05
N LYS A 586 6.24 -31.33 4.15
CA LYS A 586 5.36 -32.49 4.30
C LYS A 586 4.76 -32.59 5.71
N ARG A 587 5.32 -31.90 6.70
CA ARG A 587 4.79 -31.83 8.08
C ARG A 587 3.80 -30.68 8.32
N ASN A 588 3.24 -30.09 7.27
CA ASN A 588 2.30 -28.97 7.34
C ASN A 588 0.97 -29.25 8.10
N ARG A 589 0.71 -30.50 8.50
CA ARG A 589 -0.44 -30.89 9.32
C ARG A 589 -0.08 -31.17 10.77
N ASN A 590 1.20 -31.26 11.13
CA ASN A 590 1.64 -31.58 12.48
C ASN A 590 1.63 -30.30 13.34
N ILE A 591 0.71 -30.24 14.30
CA ILE A 591 0.48 -29.05 15.13
C ILE A 591 1.74 -28.70 15.93
N LEU A 592 2.36 -29.69 16.57
CA LEU A 592 3.56 -29.46 17.40
C LEU A 592 4.73 -28.93 16.56
N TYR A 593 4.93 -29.49 15.37
CA TYR A 593 5.99 -29.05 14.46
C TYR A 593 5.80 -27.60 13.98
N LEU A 594 4.57 -27.23 13.60
CA LEU A 594 4.25 -25.86 13.20
C LEU A 594 4.46 -24.88 14.36
N GLU A 595 4.11 -25.29 15.58
CA GLU A 595 4.31 -24.44 16.76
C GLU A 595 5.79 -24.21 17.05
N CYS A 596 6.64 -25.24 16.92
CA CYS A 596 8.09 -25.07 17.02
C CYS A 596 8.64 -24.07 16.00
N LEU A 597 8.12 -24.11 14.77
CA LEU A 597 8.55 -23.23 13.67
C LEU A 597 8.14 -21.77 13.92
N THR A 598 6.88 -21.56 14.31
CA THR A 598 6.34 -20.23 14.64
C THR A 598 7.11 -19.64 15.81
N GLN A 599 7.26 -20.36 16.92
CA GLN A 599 7.98 -19.87 18.09
C GLN A 599 9.46 -19.60 17.80
N TYR A 600 10.12 -20.43 16.99
CA TYR A 600 11.49 -20.16 16.54
C TYR A 600 11.57 -18.81 15.81
N SER A 601 10.68 -18.59 14.84
CA SER A 601 10.67 -17.37 14.02
C SER A 601 10.32 -16.13 14.86
N THR A 602 9.32 -16.22 15.74
CA THR A 602 8.94 -15.15 16.67
C THR A 602 10.13 -14.80 17.59
N MET A 603 10.79 -15.79 18.20
CA MET A 603 11.96 -15.56 19.06
C MET A 603 13.15 -14.92 18.31
N MET A 604 13.33 -15.20 17.01
CA MET A 604 14.35 -14.52 16.20
C MET A 604 14.02 -13.04 16.01
N LEU A 605 12.76 -12.72 15.67
CA LEU A 605 12.32 -11.34 15.52
C LEU A 605 12.40 -10.58 16.85
N GLU A 606 11.94 -11.17 17.96
CA GLU A 606 12.06 -10.58 19.30
C GLU A 606 13.52 -10.31 19.74
N ALA A 607 14.46 -11.06 19.17
CA ALA A 607 15.89 -10.90 19.39
C ALA A 607 16.53 -9.83 18.48
N GLY A 608 15.76 -9.18 17.61
CA GLY A 608 16.21 -8.27 16.58
C GLY A 608 17.06 -8.94 15.50
N ILE A 609 16.83 -10.23 15.26
CA ILE A 609 17.49 -10.99 14.20
C ILE A 609 16.58 -10.97 12.97
N PRO A 610 17.02 -10.36 11.85
CA PRO A 610 16.21 -10.34 10.65
C PRO A 610 15.91 -11.75 10.18
N THR A 611 14.67 -11.97 9.79
CA THR A 611 14.19 -13.28 9.33
C THR A 611 13.66 -13.15 7.91
N LEU A 612 13.82 -14.20 7.11
CA LEU A 612 13.31 -14.30 5.75
C LEU A 612 12.34 -15.47 5.69
N VAL A 613 11.11 -15.16 5.31
CA VAL A 613 10.04 -16.15 5.15
C VAL A 613 9.42 -16.01 3.76
N TYR A 614 9.05 -17.14 3.17
CA TYR A 614 8.30 -17.17 1.91
C TYR A 614 6.82 -17.35 2.21
N PRO A 615 6.01 -16.29 2.24
CA PRO A 615 4.63 -16.38 2.71
C PRO A 615 3.72 -17.17 1.76
N GLU A 616 4.10 -17.35 0.49
CA GLU A 616 3.45 -18.29 -0.44
C GLU A 616 3.53 -19.76 0.03
N GLY A 617 4.51 -20.08 0.89
CA GLY A 617 4.76 -21.40 1.46
C GLY A 617 5.34 -22.44 0.48
N THR A 618 5.23 -22.22 -0.82
CA THR A 618 5.79 -23.07 -1.88
C THR A 618 6.31 -22.22 -3.04
N ARG A 619 7.22 -22.79 -3.84
CA ARG A 619 7.65 -22.18 -5.11
C ARG A 619 6.48 -22.07 -6.07
N SER A 620 6.38 -20.95 -6.78
CA SER A 620 5.41 -20.77 -7.86
C SER A 620 5.72 -21.68 -9.05
N ARG A 621 4.92 -22.73 -9.17
CA ARG A 621 4.96 -23.67 -10.30
C ARG A 621 4.18 -23.19 -11.51
N THR A 622 3.41 -22.11 -11.38
CA THR A 622 2.61 -21.53 -12.46
C THR A 622 3.25 -20.30 -13.07
N GLY A 623 4.29 -19.73 -12.45
CA GLY A 623 4.96 -18.50 -12.86
C GLY A 623 4.33 -17.23 -12.28
N GLY A 624 3.06 -17.30 -11.85
CA GLY A 624 2.34 -16.22 -11.20
C GLY A 624 2.69 -16.04 -9.71
N ILE A 625 2.16 -14.99 -9.09
CA ILE A 625 2.21 -14.81 -7.63
C ILE A 625 1.15 -15.72 -7.01
N LEU A 626 1.52 -16.52 -6.01
CA LEU A 626 0.61 -17.39 -5.28
C LEU A 626 -0.08 -16.67 -4.11
N PRO A 627 -1.26 -17.13 -3.67
CA PRO A 627 -1.89 -16.62 -2.47
C PRO A 627 -0.99 -16.79 -1.24
N ILE A 628 -0.90 -15.74 -0.43
CA ILE A 628 -0.14 -15.73 0.81
C ILE A 628 -0.84 -16.54 1.90
N LYS A 629 -0.06 -17.34 2.63
CA LYS A 629 -0.46 -18.01 3.86
C LYS A 629 -0.13 -17.10 5.05
N THR A 630 -1.16 -16.59 5.70
CA THR A 630 -1.05 -15.61 6.79
C THR A 630 -0.38 -16.16 8.05
N GLY A 631 -0.38 -17.48 8.24
CA GLY A 631 0.13 -18.12 9.47
C GLY A 631 1.57 -17.74 9.85
N ILE A 632 2.49 -17.62 8.88
CA ILE A 632 3.87 -17.22 9.20
C ILE A 632 4.00 -15.71 9.49
N LEU A 633 3.07 -14.89 8.98
CA LEU A 633 3.01 -13.45 9.26
C LEU A 633 2.51 -13.18 10.69
N SER A 634 1.91 -14.15 11.37
CA SER A 634 1.60 -14.01 12.80
C SER A 634 2.86 -13.78 13.63
N THR A 635 4.01 -14.29 13.19
CA THR A 635 5.29 -14.17 13.91
C THR A 635 5.72 -12.72 14.10
N SER A 636 5.51 -11.85 13.09
CA SER A 636 5.82 -10.42 13.21
C SER A 636 4.82 -9.68 14.10
N VAL A 637 3.54 -10.07 14.04
CA VAL A 637 2.47 -9.52 14.88
C VAL A 637 2.69 -9.90 16.36
N GLU A 638 3.03 -11.16 16.63
CA GLU A 638 3.33 -11.66 17.97
C GLU A 638 4.60 -11.03 18.54
N ALA A 639 5.67 -10.95 17.75
CA ALA A 639 6.92 -10.32 18.17
C ALA A 639 6.69 -8.85 18.58
N TYR A 640 5.90 -8.10 17.80
CA TYR A 640 5.47 -6.75 18.16
C TYR A 640 4.68 -6.74 19.47
N LYS A 641 3.67 -7.61 19.62
CA LYS A 641 2.84 -7.67 20.84
C LYS A 641 3.65 -8.00 22.10
N HIS A 642 4.66 -8.86 22.00
CA HIS A 642 5.46 -9.30 23.14
C HIS A 642 6.54 -8.30 23.55
N THR A 643 7.11 -7.58 22.59
CA THR A 643 8.26 -6.70 22.84
C THR A 643 7.91 -5.22 22.84
N GLY A 644 6.79 -4.84 22.22
CA GLY A 644 6.46 -3.46 21.88
C GLY A 644 7.41 -2.84 20.86
N SER A 645 8.37 -3.60 20.32
CA SER A 645 9.32 -3.12 19.32
C SER A 645 8.72 -3.26 17.93
N GLU A 646 8.86 -2.21 17.13
CA GLU A 646 8.31 -2.21 15.77
C GLU A 646 9.03 -3.25 14.89
N VAL A 647 8.22 -3.97 14.11
CA VAL A 647 8.68 -4.93 13.10
C VAL A 647 8.25 -4.41 11.74
N ILE A 648 9.22 -4.22 10.85
CA ILE A 648 8.99 -3.80 9.47
C ILE A 648 8.99 -5.04 8.58
N VAL A 649 7.85 -5.33 7.96
CA VAL A 649 7.76 -6.34 6.90
C VAL A 649 8.24 -5.71 5.60
N VAL A 650 9.25 -6.32 4.96
CA VAL A 650 9.82 -5.83 3.70
C VAL A 650 9.52 -6.83 2.60
N PRO A 651 8.53 -6.57 1.73
CA PRO A 651 8.29 -7.42 0.57
C PRO A 651 9.43 -7.28 -0.43
N ILE A 652 9.79 -8.39 -1.09
CA ILE A 652 10.83 -8.40 -2.12
C ILE A 652 10.29 -9.08 -3.39
N ALA A 653 10.24 -8.34 -4.49
CA ALA A 653 9.87 -8.90 -5.79
C ALA A 653 11.10 -9.43 -6.52
N LEU A 654 11.19 -10.74 -6.71
CA LEU A 654 12.25 -11.38 -7.49
C LEU A 654 11.79 -11.63 -8.92
N SER A 655 12.57 -11.15 -9.90
CA SER A 655 12.31 -11.37 -11.31
C SER A 655 13.51 -12.03 -11.98
N TYR A 656 13.26 -13.17 -12.64
CA TYR A 656 14.26 -13.97 -13.34
C TYR A 656 13.89 -14.10 -14.81
N GLU A 657 14.88 -13.93 -15.69
CA GLU A 657 14.70 -14.25 -17.12
C GLU A 657 14.32 -15.73 -17.27
N ASN A 658 15.08 -16.61 -16.63
CA ASN A 658 14.71 -18.01 -16.45
C ASN A 658 15.32 -18.59 -15.18
N VAL A 659 14.78 -19.74 -14.74
CA VAL A 659 15.39 -20.56 -13.70
C VAL A 659 15.52 -22.01 -14.20
N PRO A 660 16.54 -22.76 -13.75
CA PRO A 660 16.71 -24.16 -14.14
C PRO A 660 15.45 -25.01 -13.89
N GLU A 661 14.67 -24.68 -12.87
CA GLU A 661 13.45 -25.39 -12.47
C GLU A 661 12.26 -25.17 -13.42
N ASP A 662 12.33 -24.24 -14.38
CA ASP A 662 11.23 -23.96 -15.32
C ASP A 662 10.80 -25.25 -16.07
N GLU A 663 11.75 -26.12 -16.42
CA GLU A 663 11.52 -27.41 -17.10
C GLU A 663 10.82 -28.43 -16.19
N GLU A 664 11.23 -28.50 -14.91
CA GLU A 664 10.61 -29.36 -13.89
C GLU A 664 9.14 -28.98 -13.66
N PHE A 665 8.85 -27.67 -13.62
CA PHE A 665 7.49 -27.18 -13.37
C PHE A 665 6.52 -27.44 -14.53
N CYS A 666 7.04 -27.61 -15.75
CA CYS A 666 6.26 -27.92 -16.94
C CYS A 666 6.15 -29.42 -17.23
N GLY A 667 6.63 -30.29 -16.32
CA GLY A 667 6.45 -31.74 -16.43
C GLY A 667 7.42 -32.44 -17.37
N THR A 668 8.59 -31.85 -17.67
CA THR A 668 9.66 -32.55 -18.39
C THR A 668 10.53 -33.36 -17.41
N ASP A 669 10.86 -34.61 -17.75
CA ASP A 669 11.58 -35.59 -16.90
C ASP A 669 13.06 -35.24 -16.60
N ASN A 670 13.50 -34.00 -16.87
CA ASN A 670 14.85 -33.55 -16.61
C ASN A 670 15.03 -33.19 -15.12
N LYS A 671 15.59 -34.10 -14.33
CA LYS A 671 16.06 -33.77 -12.97
C LYS A 671 17.23 -32.77 -13.06
N VAL A 672 17.02 -31.58 -12.50
CA VAL A 672 18.04 -30.51 -12.47
C VAL A 672 19.20 -30.91 -11.56
N SER A 673 20.45 -30.88 -12.09
CA SER A 673 21.65 -31.11 -11.28
C SER A 673 22.12 -29.83 -10.59
N PHE A 674 22.79 -29.93 -9.44
CA PHE A 674 23.40 -28.77 -8.75
C PHE A 674 24.35 -27.97 -9.67
N LYS A 675 24.97 -28.62 -10.66
CA LYS A 675 25.82 -27.95 -11.67
C LYS A 675 25.01 -27.03 -12.60
N ASP A 676 23.79 -27.40 -12.96
CA ASP A 676 22.93 -26.59 -13.85
C ASP A 676 22.60 -25.22 -13.24
N PHE A 677 22.53 -25.14 -11.91
CA PHE A 677 22.31 -23.89 -11.16
C PHE A 677 23.46 -22.88 -11.30
N PHE A 678 24.68 -23.34 -11.58
CA PHE A 678 25.82 -22.46 -11.84
C PHE A 678 25.98 -22.13 -13.33
N TYR A 679 25.70 -23.09 -14.22
CA TYR A 679 25.96 -22.96 -15.66
C TYR A 679 24.81 -22.36 -16.48
N LYS A 680 23.54 -22.51 -16.05
CA LYS A 680 22.34 -22.00 -16.77
C LYS A 680 21.75 -20.72 -16.15
N ARG A 681 22.53 -20.04 -15.32
CA ARG A 681 22.09 -18.87 -14.53
C ARG A 681 21.92 -17.63 -15.39
N THR A 682 20.87 -16.85 -15.15
CA THR A 682 20.60 -15.57 -15.84
C THR A 682 20.62 -14.38 -14.89
N GLU A 683 20.40 -13.18 -15.44
CA GLU A 683 20.24 -11.97 -14.63
C GLU A 683 19.06 -12.13 -13.66
N VAL A 684 19.29 -11.69 -12.42
CA VAL A 684 18.30 -11.65 -11.34
C VAL A 684 18.03 -10.20 -11.01
N TYR A 685 16.76 -9.85 -10.96
CA TYR A 685 16.28 -8.54 -10.52
C TYR A 685 15.64 -8.70 -9.15
N MET A 686 16.05 -7.86 -8.21
CA MET A 686 15.58 -7.88 -6.83
C MET A 686 15.09 -6.49 -6.47
N ASP A 687 13.79 -6.29 -6.44
CA ASP A 687 13.19 -5.01 -6.07
C ASP A 687 12.64 -5.08 -4.64
N LEU A 688 13.13 -4.19 -3.79
CA LEU A 688 12.59 -4.01 -2.43
C LEU A 688 11.30 -3.20 -2.56
N CYS A 689 10.18 -3.77 -2.14
CA CYS A 689 8.89 -3.08 -2.18
C CYS A 689 8.76 -2.09 -1.02
N GLU A 690 7.63 -1.36 -1.00
CA GLU A 690 7.28 -0.48 0.11
C GLU A 690 7.28 -1.25 1.44
N PRO A 691 8.03 -0.74 2.45
CA PRO A 691 8.09 -1.37 3.77
C PRO A 691 6.76 -1.20 4.52
N ILE A 692 6.33 -2.25 5.21
CA ILE A 692 5.03 -2.34 5.88
C ILE A 692 5.27 -2.41 7.40
N PRO A 693 5.01 -1.33 8.16
CA PRO A 693 5.08 -1.35 9.62
C PRO A 693 3.94 -2.22 10.19
N VAL A 694 4.27 -3.13 11.11
CA VAL A 694 3.28 -4.03 11.71
C VAL A 694 2.33 -3.29 12.64
N SER A 695 2.81 -2.26 13.35
CA SER A 695 1.99 -1.43 14.23
C SER A 695 0.74 -0.86 13.55
N ARG A 696 0.83 -0.55 12.25
CA ARG A 696 -0.27 0.00 11.44
C ARG A 696 -1.51 -0.88 11.44
N TYR A 697 -1.35 -2.20 11.52
CA TYR A 697 -2.45 -3.15 11.38
C TYR A 697 -2.80 -3.85 12.71
N ILE A 698 -2.12 -3.53 13.82
CA ILE A 698 -2.24 -4.30 15.06
C ILE A 698 -3.63 -4.25 15.71
N HIS A 699 -4.39 -3.21 15.40
CA HIS A 699 -5.73 -2.94 15.91
C HIS A 699 -6.85 -3.50 15.02
N GLU A 700 -6.51 -4.00 13.84
CA GLU A 700 -7.47 -4.56 12.88
C GLU A 700 -7.94 -5.95 13.32
N GLU A 701 -9.12 -6.38 12.86
CA GLU A 701 -9.66 -7.72 13.17
C GLU A 701 -8.80 -8.85 12.60
N ASP A 702 -8.27 -8.67 11.38
CA ASP A 702 -7.28 -9.57 10.76
C ASP A 702 -6.03 -8.81 10.30
N PRO A 703 -5.07 -8.55 11.21
CA PRO A 703 -3.83 -7.88 10.88
C PRO A 703 -3.02 -8.63 9.83
N THR A 704 -2.99 -9.96 9.92
CA THR A 704 -2.14 -10.81 9.06
C THR A 704 -2.66 -10.88 7.63
N GLY A 705 -3.97 -10.88 7.43
CA GLY A 705 -4.61 -10.81 6.12
C GLY A 705 -4.34 -9.50 5.42
N LEU A 706 -4.44 -8.36 6.14
CA LEU A 706 -4.15 -7.04 5.59
C LEU A 706 -2.67 -6.88 5.22
N ILE A 707 -1.74 -7.31 6.09
CA ILE A 707 -0.30 -7.34 5.77
C ILE A 707 -0.06 -8.24 4.53
N GLY A 708 -0.70 -9.40 4.46
CA GLY A 708 -0.63 -10.29 3.29
C GLY A 708 -1.13 -9.63 1.99
N PHE A 709 -2.22 -8.87 2.07
CA PHE A 709 -2.73 -8.09 0.95
C PHE A 709 -1.70 -7.06 0.45
N GLU A 710 -1.12 -6.29 1.37
CA GLU A 710 -0.11 -5.26 1.06
C GLU A 710 1.16 -5.86 0.45
N ILE A 711 1.65 -7.00 0.98
CA ILE A 711 2.78 -7.74 0.38
C ILE A 711 2.45 -8.10 -1.07
N THR A 712 1.24 -8.60 -1.33
CA THR A 712 0.82 -9.01 -2.67
C THR A 712 0.76 -7.82 -3.63
N GLN A 713 0.21 -6.68 -3.18
CA GLN A 713 0.17 -5.45 -3.98
C GLN A 713 1.57 -4.91 -4.26
N GLY A 714 2.45 -4.93 -3.25
CA GLY A 714 3.86 -4.58 -3.40
C GLY A 714 4.54 -5.46 -4.45
N TRP A 715 4.40 -6.79 -4.36
CA TRP A 715 4.97 -7.67 -5.37
C TRP A 715 4.44 -7.40 -6.77
N LYS A 716 3.13 -7.19 -6.95
CA LYS A 716 2.55 -6.85 -8.26
C LYS A 716 3.12 -5.55 -8.82
N LYS A 717 3.23 -4.51 -7.99
CA LYS A 717 3.73 -3.18 -8.38
C LYS A 717 5.22 -3.20 -8.74
N TYR A 718 6.05 -3.87 -7.94
CA TYR A 718 7.51 -3.81 -8.06
C TYR A 718 8.12 -4.94 -8.91
N ARG A 719 7.40 -6.05 -9.14
CA ARG A 719 7.90 -7.13 -10.02
C ARG A 719 8.13 -6.62 -11.44
N ARG A 720 9.33 -6.85 -11.97
CA ARG A 720 9.66 -6.43 -13.33
C ARG A 720 9.13 -7.42 -14.35
N ILE A 721 8.41 -6.91 -15.35
CA ILE A 721 8.00 -7.67 -16.52
C ILE A 721 9.20 -7.71 -17.48
N LEU A 722 9.73 -8.92 -17.70
CA LEU A 722 10.91 -9.13 -18.53
C LEU A 722 10.54 -9.35 -20.00
N PRO A 723 11.42 -8.98 -20.96
CA PRO A 723 11.16 -9.11 -22.39
C PRO A 723 10.64 -10.48 -22.84
N ASN A 724 11.23 -11.57 -22.36
CA ASN A 724 10.82 -12.92 -22.72
C ASN A 724 9.42 -13.30 -22.18
N GLN A 725 9.03 -12.73 -21.04
CA GLN A 725 7.71 -12.96 -20.45
C GLN A 725 6.62 -12.25 -21.26
N LEU A 726 6.85 -10.99 -21.64
CA LEU A 726 5.91 -10.23 -22.47
C LEU A 726 5.78 -10.86 -23.87
N VAL A 727 6.90 -11.24 -24.49
CA VAL A 727 6.87 -11.94 -25.78
C VAL A 727 6.13 -13.27 -25.65
N ALA A 728 6.37 -14.06 -24.61
CA ALA A 728 5.65 -15.31 -24.39
C ALA A 728 4.14 -15.09 -24.21
N ARG A 729 3.74 -14.02 -23.50
CA ARG A 729 2.33 -13.64 -23.32
C ARG A 729 1.63 -13.37 -24.65
N LEU A 730 2.29 -12.68 -25.58
CA LEU A 730 1.74 -12.40 -26.91
C LEU A 730 1.73 -13.63 -27.82
N LEU A 731 2.58 -14.62 -27.54
CA LEU A 731 2.67 -15.88 -28.29
C LEU A 731 1.76 -16.99 -27.73
N THR A 732 0.90 -16.73 -26.73
CA THR A 732 -0.11 -17.71 -26.29
C THR A 732 -1.24 -17.90 -27.31
N GLY A 733 -1.38 -16.95 -28.25
CA GLY A 733 -2.38 -16.97 -29.33
C GLY A 733 -1.96 -17.77 -30.58
N PRO A 734 -2.57 -17.50 -31.75
CA PRO A 734 -2.16 -18.09 -33.02
C PRO A 734 -0.72 -17.69 -33.41
N GLU A 735 -0.13 -18.36 -34.40
CA GLU A 735 1.20 -17.99 -34.91
C GLU A 735 1.21 -16.55 -35.43
N VAL A 736 2.19 -15.76 -34.99
CA VAL A 736 2.29 -14.32 -35.28
C VAL A 736 3.59 -14.05 -36.05
N ALA A 737 3.51 -13.18 -37.06
CA ALA A 737 4.69 -12.69 -37.76
C ALA A 737 5.54 -11.79 -36.85
N VAL A 738 6.87 -11.78 -37.01
CA VAL A 738 7.76 -10.96 -36.16
C VAL A 738 7.41 -9.46 -36.20
N ASN A 739 7.00 -8.95 -37.36
CA ASN A 739 6.57 -7.56 -37.52
C ASN A 739 5.25 -7.25 -36.82
N GLU A 740 4.32 -8.20 -36.80
CA GLU A 740 3.05 -8.05 -36.09
C GLU A 740 3.26 -8.12 -34.57
N LEU A 741 4.15 -9.00 -34.10
CA LEU A 741 4.55 -9.09 -32.71
C LEU A 741 5.17 -7.78 -32.20
N ARG A 742 5.97 -7.09 -33.01
CA ARG A 742 6.49 -5.74 -32.68
C ARG A 742 5.36 -4.75 -32.41
N ASN A 743 4.33 -4.74 -33.25
CA ASN A 743 3.20 -3.84 -33.11
C ASN A 743 2.38 -4.16 -31.86
N LEU A 744 2.12 -5.46 -31.60
CA LEU A 744 1.43 -5.91 -30.39
C LEU A 744 2.19 -5.52 -29.11
N ILE A 745 3.52 -5.60 -29.10
CA ILE A 745 4.34 -5.14 -27.97
C ILE A 745 4.12 -3.64 -27.74
N LYS A 746 4.19 -2.83 -28.81
CA LYS A 746 4.02 -1.38 -28.74
C LYS A 746 2.63 -1.00 -28.23
N GLU A 747 1.59 -1.68 -28.72
CA GLU A 747 0.22 -1.51 -28.25
C GLU A 747 0.10 -1.86 -26.76
N THR A 748 0.58 -3.05 -26.36
CA THR A 748 0.51 -3.54 -24.97
C THR A 748 1.15 -2.57 -23.98
N ILE A 749 2.32 -2.01 -24.30
CA ILE A 749 3.02 -1.06 -23.40
C ILE A 749 2.25 0.25 -23.24
N LEU A 750 1.48 0.66 -24.25
CA LEU A 750 0.66 1.87 -24.22
C LEU A 750 -0.67 1.65 -23.50
N THR A 751 -1.28 0.48 -23.66
CA THR A 751 -2.61 0.17 -23.13
C THR A 751 -2.59 -0.44 -21.74
N THR A 752 -1.52 -1.11 -21.34
CA THR A 752 -1.45 -1.87 -20.08
C THR A 752 -0.42 -1.26 -19.15
N LYS A 753 -0.82 -0.97 -17.91
CA LYS A 753 0.13 -0.54 -16.87
C LYS A 753 0.94 -1.76 -16.41
N GLY A 754 2.26 -1.64 -16.45
CA GLY A 754 3.17 -2.66 -15.97
C GLY A 754 4.55 -2.10 -15.68
N ASN A 755 5.27 -2.73 -14.75
CA ASN A 755 6.66 -2.40 -14.45
C ASN A 755 7.60 -3.11 -15.46
N TYR A 756 7.54 -2.70 -16.71
CA TYR A 756 8.38 -3.27 -17.77
C TYR A 756 9.85 -2.92 -17.56
N LEU A 757 10.74 -3.91 -17.73
CA LEU A 757 12.19 -3.69 -17.59
C LEU A 757 12.70 -2.58 -18.52
N THR A 758 12.16 -2.53 -19.74
CA THR A 758 12.41 -1.52 -20.77
C THR A 758 11.07 -1.26 -21.48
N ARG A 759 10.90 -0.06 -22.05
CA ARG A 759 9.73 0.29 -22.87
C ARG A 759 10.06 0.38 -24.36
N ASP A 760 11.30 0.07 -24.74
CA ASP A 760 11.71 -0.02 -26.15
C ASP A 760 11.18 -1.32 -26.77
N SER A 761 10.26 -1.20 -27.72
CA SER A 761 9.64 -2.35 -28.39
C SER A 761 10.64 -3.24 -29.13
N ASP A 762 11.69 -2.65 -29.72
CA ASP A 762 12.71 -3.42 -30.44
C ASP A 762 13.62 -4.16 -29.47
N GLU A 763 13.98 -3.55 -28.35
CA GLU A 763 14.74 -4.22 -27.30
C GLU A 763 13.96 -5.41 -26.73
N ILE A 764 12.66 -5.23 -26.43
CA ILE A 764 11.81 -6.29 -25.88
C ILE A 764 11.70 -7.45 -26.87
N LEU A 765 11.39 -7.16 -28.14
CA LEU A 765 11.24 -8.17 -29.17
C LEU A 765 12.54 -8.97 -29.35
N ASN A 766 13.66 -8.27 -29.55
CA ASN A 766 14.94 -8.91 -29.84
C ASN A 766 15.47 -9.72 -28.64
N ARG A 767 15.42 -9.15 -27.43
CA ARG A 767 15.87 -9.83 -26.22
C ARG A 767 14.95 -10.99 -25.84
N GLY A 768 13.64 -10.79 -25.94
CA GLY A 768 12.64 -11.82 -25.65
C GLY A 768 12.77 -13.03 -26.57
N LEU A 769 12.79 -12.81 -27.90
CA LEU A 769 12.96 -13.90 -28.88
C LEU A 769 14.32 -14.58 -28.75
N LYS A 770 15.40 -13.84 -28.46
CA LYS A 770 16.74 -14.42 -28.23
C LYS A 770 16.71 -15.42 -27.07
N THR A 771 16.15 -15.03 -25.92
CA THR A 771 16.07 -15.91 -24.74
C THR A 771 15.20 -17.14 -25.01
N LEU A 772 14.01 -16.96 -25.61
CA LEU A 772 13.12 -18.08 -25.93
C LEU A 772 13.72 -19.04 -26.97
N LYS A 773 14.46 -18.53 -27.96
CA LYS A 773 15.15 -19.34 -28.99
C LYS A 773 16.34 -20.11 -28.41
N GLN A 774 17.15 -19.49 -27.55
CA GLN A 774 18.27 -20.15 -26.88
C GLN A 774 17.81 -21.36 -26.04
N ARG A 775 16.60 -21.26 -25.48
CA ARG A 775 15.96 -22.33 -24.73
C ARG A 775 15.17 -23.34 -25.58
N LYS A 776 15.19 -23.19 -26.90
CA LYS A 776 14.44 -24.05 -27.85
C LYS A 776 12.91 -24.05 -27.60
N ILE A 777 12.38 -22.95 -27.05
CA ILE A 777 10.93 -22.77 -26.82
C ILE A 777 10.23 -22.29 -28.10
N VAL A 778 10.94 -21.49 -28.90
CA VAL A 778 10.45 -20.96 -30.18
C VAL A 778 11.49 -21.13 -31.29
N SER A 779 11.03 -21.17 -32.54
CA SER A 779 11.84 -21.13 -33.74
C SER A 779 11.35 -20.04 -34.71
N LEU A 780 12.23 -19.57 -35.59
CA LEU A 780 11.90 -18.58 -36.61
C LEU A 780 11.85 -19.30 -37.97
N GLU A 781 10.68 -19.40 -38.56
CA GLU A 781 10.44 -19.99 -39.89
C GLU A 781 9.84 -18.92 -40.81
N LYS A 782 10.55 -18.52 -41.88
CA LYS A 782 10.06 -17.57 -42.91
C LYS A 782 9.38 -16.32 -42.32
N GLU A 783 10.03 -15.66 -41.37
CA GLU A 783 9.55 -14.46 -40.64
C GLU A 783 8.39 -14.66 -39.65
N ASN A 784 7.91 -15.89 -39.48
CA ASN A 784 6.94 -16.26 -38.44
C ASN A 784 7.62 -16.87 -37.21
N VAL A 785 7.05 -16.59 -36.04
CA VAL A 785 7.49 -17.18 -34.77
C VAL A 785 6.67 -18.45 -34.52
N LYS A 786 7.33 -19.60 -34.58
CA LYS A 786 6.72 -20.91 -34.31
C LYS A 786 7.01 -21.35 -32.89
N VAL A 787 5.95 -21.63 -32.13
CA VAL A 787 6.05 -22.12 -30.75
C VAL A 787 6.31 -23.63 -30.74
N LEU A 788 7.43 -24.03 -30.14
CA LEU A 788 7.84 -25.43 -29.99
C LEU A 788 7.38 -26.03 -28.66
N ASP A 789 7.36 -25.23 -27.59
CA ASP A 789 6.90 -25.64 -26.27
C ASP A 789 5.82 -24.68 -25.74
N ARG A 790 4.55 -25.11 -25.87
CA ARG A 790 3.41 -24.32 -25.42
C ARG A 790 3.30 -24.23 -23.89
N ASN A 791 3.76 -25.24 -23.16
CA ASN A 791 3.68 -25.25 -21.70
C ASN A 791 4.61 -24.19 -21.11
N LEU A 792 5.85 -24.12 -21.60
CA LEU A 792 6.80 -23.09 -21.18
C LEU A 792 6.37 -21.69 -21.63
N ILE A 793 5.78 -21.53 -22.82
CA ILE A 793 5.20 -20.25 -23.23
C ILE A 793 4.10 -19.81 -22.27
N GLN A 794 3.16 -20.69 -21.94
CA GLN A 794 2.09 -20.35 -20.98
C GLN A 794 2.64 -20.05 -19.58
N TYR A 795 3.63 -20.81 -19.12
CA TYR A 795 4.30 -20.58 -17.84
C TYR A 795 4.95 -19.19 -17.76
N TYR A 796 5.65 -18.75 -18.81
CA TYR A 796 6.22 -17.40 -18.89
C TYR A 796 5.14 -16.32 -19.07
N ALA A 797 4.07 -16.62 -19.82
CA ALA A 797 2.96 -15.70 -20.01
C ALA A 797 2.27 -15.34 -18.69
N ASN A 798 2.09 -16.32 -17.80
CA ASN A 798 1.52 -16.13 -16.46
C ASN A 798 2.35 -15.19 -15.55
N MET A 799 3.57 -14.84 -15.95
CA MET A 799 4.42 -13.87 -15.23
C MET A 799 4.06 -12.42 -15.56
N CYS A 800 3.38 -12.18 -16.68
CA CYS A 800 2.78 -10.91 -17.01
C CYS A 800 1.41 -10.85 -16.35
N ILE A 801 1.29 -10.05 -15.29
CA ILE A 801 0.00 -9.86 -14.61
C ILE A 801 -0.72 -8.75 -15.39
N ASP A 802 -1.72 -9.13 -16.17
CA ASP A 802 -2.66 -8.19 -16.76
C ASP A 802 -3.72 -7.89 -15.70
N GLU A 803 -3.72 -6.69 -15.13
CA GLU A 803 -4.97 -6.13 -14.62
C GLU A 803 -5.55 -5.25 -15.74
N PRO A 804 -6.72 -5.60 -16.30
CA PRO A 804 -7.49 -4.64 -17.06
C PRO A 804 -7.86 -3.49 -16.12
N PHE A 805 -7.79 -2.28 -16.67
CA PHE A 805 -8.26 -1.05 -16.03
C PHE A 805 -9.71 -1.14 -15.54
#